data_AF-A0AAD8ZSC2-F1
#
_entry.id   AF-A0AAD8ZSC2-F1
#
_cell.length_a   1.000
_cell.length_b   1.000
_cell.length_c   1.000
_cell.angle_alpha   90.00
_cell.angle_beta   90.00
_cell.angle_gamma   90.00
#
_symmetry.space_group_name_H-M   'P 1'
#
loop_
_entity.id
_entity.type
_entity.pdbx_description
1 polymer ?
#
loop_
_entity_poly.entity_id
_entity_poly.type
_entity_poly.pdbx_seq_one_letter_code
_entity_poly.pdbx_strand_id
1 'polypeptide(L)'
;MDEAADRKRPFTDKKMMSECSEPSNQSQSDYPYFFTEDGYLCHRDSLKPYKFSFKLNDVHGTVREHLALCHYITQHVYMLLEKTLNLTRMNLQNGSKGDSLSPGFVYMSPGALDHCGTLMLLIQDKGTMRCGMWSWRAVAHEGLERGSQIPYVRRALRQSRAILLMNPNEGGLSPEEHVRLVWESLVSKSAAERITVVAHGYGGLAFVHLLCCRPEEIQHRVWAVAFIDSSHSMWHQPLGTTGREWLKAHSRTRCYYPLASTLVKYHYANLPASGVTSPYRSTLTTARSLSITWTLRADAPQPKDTQTLDLDIWKSVMKSQTVQEEKPNGEEESSSTEEGELSPLEASRRLVETWRQAGRQVPDYVTDEQLESLAELTTKSSKRKYLKFLAIKEGHKKANKEKKEKRRMERKEWMGRVDSEPEGENGEAKLNNTFLLKFWSRSKDKVLGWRAAQAMQFGQPLIFDMSYEQHMSRMEIQNTISQLLETEGWNRRATDPFHLHFCNLQPDSSYQREFLKRYGPETWQSLLITTTSQSHVDLFPRESLVYLTADSRNVLYTFNHSKVYIIGALVDRSSQSAVSLANAKRLNLATARLPLDEFLHWECGAKNLTLDQMIRILLTAKDTGSWEKALEFVPKRKHDGFYKHTRENEAKSTPLVTGVMKKFDSGEPLCGTV
;
A
#
# COMPACT_ATOMS: atom_id res chain seq x y z
N MET A 1 -49.28 27.73 2.66
CA MET A 1 -48.41 27.56 3.83
C MET A 1 -48.37 26.07 4.14
N ASP A 2 -47.73 25.19 3.35
CA ASP A 2 -46.45 25.28 2.64
C ASP A 2 -45.32 25.84 3.51
N GLU A 3 -44.61 24.94 4.17
CA GLU A 3 -43.15 24.73 4.04
C GLU A 3 -42.68 23.83 5.18
N ALA A 4 -42.11 22.66 4.85
CA ALA A 4 -41.07 21.92 5.59
C ALA A 4 -41.10 20.40 5.35
N ALA A 5 -41.35 19.95 4.12
CA ALA A 5 -41.26 18.54 3.76
C ALA A 5 -40.60 18.33 2.38
N ASP A 6 -39.41 18.88 2.14
CA ASP A 6 -38.56 18.40 1.04
C ASP A 6 -37.07 18.71 1.25
N ARG A 7 -36.37 17.92 2.07
CA ARG A 7 -34.88 17.90 2.09
C ARG A 7 -34.32 16.52 2.46
N LYS A 8 -34.72 15.46 1.76
CA LYS A 8 -33.92 14.22 1.66
C LYS A 8 -34.18 13.53 0.32
N ARG A 9 -33.50 13.97 -0.74
CA ARG A 9 -33.19 13.13 -1.90
C ARG A 9 -31.68 13.15 -2.11
N PRO A 10 -31.04 11.99 -2.39
CA PRO A 10 -29.63 11.97 -2.77
C PRO A 10 -29.48 12.73 -4.09
N PHE A 11 -28.56 13.69 -4.13
CA PHE A 11 -28.13 14.37 -5.35
C PHE A 11 -27.53 13.33 -6.29
N THR A 12 -28.24 12.97 -7.35
CA THR A 12 -27.73 12.09 -8.39
C THR A 12 -26.85 12.88 -9.36
N ASP A 13 -25.57 12.54 -9.43
CA ASP A 13 -24.53 13.10 -10.34
C ASP A 13 -24.91 13.11 -11.83
N LYS A 14 -25.94 12.38 -12.25
CA LYS A 14 -26.34 12.27 -13.66
C LYS A 14 -26.94 13.55 -14.26
N LYS A 15 -27.47 14.47 -13.45
CA LYS A 15 -28.22 15.64 -13.99
C LYS A 15 -27.35 16.88 -14.23
N MET A 16 -26.21 17.03 -13.55
CA MET A 16 -25.33 18.21 -13.72
C MET A 16 -24.46 18.16 -14.98
N MET A 17 -24.35 17.02 -15.67
CA MET A 17 -23.46 16.87 -16.83
C MET A 17 -24.17 16.80 -18.19
N SER A 18 -25.50 16.78 -18.24
CA SER A 18 -26.24 16.81 -19.52
C SER A 18 -26.63 18.22 -19.98
N GLU A 19 -26.45 19.24 -19.13
CA GLU A 19 -26.76 20.64 -19.44
C GLU A 19 -25.52 21.52 -19.23
N CYS A 20 -24.46 21.26 -19.99
CA CYS A 20 -23.49 22.29 -20.33
C CYS A 20 -23.29 22.22 -21.84
N SER A 21 -23.99 23.10 -22.53
CA SER A 21 -23.80 23.40 -23.94
C SER A 21 -22.31 23.50 -24.27
N GLU A 22 -21.92 22.98 -25.44
CA GLU A 22 -20.57 23.07 -25.96
C GLU A 22 -20.01 24.48 -25.77
N PRO A 23 -18.79 24.66 -25.24
CA PRO A 23 -18.19 25.98 -25.16
C PRO A 23 -18.11 26.55 -26.58
N SER A 24 -18.68 27.74 -26.77
CA SER A 24 -18.59 28.55 -27.99
C SER A 24 -17.19 28.49 -28.58
N ASN A 25 -17.10 28.22 -29.89
CA ASN A 25 -15.89 28.23 -30.73
C ASN A 25 -14.95 29.41 -30.40
N GLN A 26 -14.05 29.26 -29.42
CA GLN A 26 -12.87 30.09 -29.28
C GLN A 26 -11.79 29.47 -30.14
N SER A 27 -11.18 30.26 -31.03
CA SER A 27 -10.13 29.77 -31.90
C SER A 27 -8.94 29.28 -31.05
N GLN A 28 -8.27 28.20 -31.47
CA GLN A 28 -7.12 27.64 -30.73
C GLN A 28 -5.96 28.65 -30.58
N SER A 29 -5.93 29.68 -31.43
CA SER A 29 -5.00 30.82 -31.37
C SER A 29 -5.25 31.75 -30.17
N ASP A 30 -6.49 31.84 -29.68
CA ASP A 30 -6.88 32.84 -28.67
C ASP A 30 -6.83 32.31 -27.22
N TYR A 31 -6.55 31.00 -27.03
CA TYR A 31 -6.44 30.43 -25.68
C TYR A 31 -5.17 30.96 -24.97
N PRO A 32 -5.23 31.36 -23.67
CA PRO A 32 -4.14 32.07 -22.99
C PRO A 32 -2.89 31.22 -22.71
N TYR A 33 -2.95 29.92 -22.97
CA TYR A 33 -1.84 28.99 -22.79
C TYR A 33 -1.42 28.36 -24.13
N PHE A 34 -0.15 27.94 -24.20
CA PHE A 34 0.40 27.18 -25.32
C PHE A 34 1.35 26.09 -24.83
N PHE A 35 1.56 25.06 -25.64
CA PHE A 35 2.59 24.05 -25.40
C PHE A 35 3.92 24.48 -26.01
N THR A 36 5.00 24.41 -25.23
CA THR A 36 6.37 24.57 -25.72
C THR A 36 6.80 23.39 -26.59
N GLU A 37 7.91 23.52 -27.33
CA GLU A 37 8.47 22.41 -28.12
C GLU A 37 8.82 21.19 -27.25
N ASP A 38 9.28 21.43 -26.01
CA ASP A 38 9.53 20.39 -25.00
C ASP A 38 8.25 19.78 -24.40
N GLY A 39 7.08 20.27 -24.81
CA GLY A 39 5.77 19.71 -24.44
C GLY A 39 5.23 20.17 -23.08
N TYR A 40 5.67 21.32 -22.54
CA TYR A 40 5.15 21.90 -21.30
C TYR A 40 4.13 22.99 -21.58
N LEU A 41 3.08 23.08 -20.74
CA LEU A 41 2.05 24.09 -20.87
C LEU A 41 2.45 25.39 -20.15
N CYS A 42 2.57 26.47 -20.92
CA CYS A 42 2.98 27.79 -20.42
C CYS A 42 1.99 28.87 -20.82
N HIS A 43 1.85 29.91 -19.99
CA HIS A 43 1.05 31.08 -20.33
C HIS A 43 1.72 31.86 -21.46
N ARG A 44 0.95 32.34 -22.44
CA ARG A 44 1.49 33.05 -23.62
C ARG A 44 2.30 34.30 -23.25
N ASP A 45 1.73 35.18 -22.44
CA ASP A 45 2.39 36.45 -22.12
C ASP A 45 3.51 36.30 -21.08
N SER A 46 3.25 35.59 -19.98
CA SER A 46 4.23 35.51 -18.88
C SER A 46 5.29 34.41 -19.04
N LEU A 47 5.09 33.49 -19.99
CA LEU A 47 5.92 32.28 -20.21
C LEU A 47 6.07 31.37 -18.98
N LYS A 48 5.29 31.61 -17.92
CA LYS A 48 5.33 30.80 -16.70
C LYS A 48 4.55 29.50 -16.90
N PRO A 49 5.00 28.38 -16.27
CA PRO A 49 4.27 27.12 -16.30
C PRO A 49 2.85 27.27 -15.77
N TYR A 50 1.92 26.50 -16.33
CA TYR A 50 0.55 26.45 -15.83
C TYR A 50 0.53 26.05 -14.35
N LYS A 51 -0.16 26.87 -13.53
CA LYS A 51 -0.38 26.59 -12.11
C LYS A 51 -1.88 26.46 -11.88
N PHE A 52 -2.28 25.27 -11.42
CA PHE A 52 -3.66 25.02 -11.03
C PHE A 52 -4.04 25.94 -9.87
N SER A 53 -5.13 26.69 -10.02
CA SER A 53 -5.70 27.52 -8.96
C SER A 53 -7.17 27.18 -8.80
N PHE A 54 -7.59 26.95 -7.57
CA PHE A 54 -9.00 26.69 -7.23
C PHE A 54 -9.55 27.89 -6.48
N LYS A 55 -10.57 28.55 -7.05
CA LYS A 55 -11.19 29.72 -6.43
C LYS A 55 -12.41 29.25 -5.64
N LEU A 56 -12.27 29.12 -4.31
CA LEU A 56 -13.37 28.69 -3.43
C LEU A 56 -14.62 29.58 -3.58
N ASN A 57 -14.42 30.88 -3.82
CA ASN A 57 -15.50 31.86 -3.95
C ASN A 57 -16.18 31.85 -5.34
N ASP A 58 -15.64 31.10 -6.31
CA ASP A 58 -16.21 30.96 -7.65
C ASP A 58 -15.95 29.56 -8.21
N VAL A 59 -16.67 28.59 -7.64
CA VAL A 59 -16.61 27.19 -8.06
C VAL A 59 -17.04 27.05 -9.53
N HIS A 60 -18.06 27.78 -9.96
CA HIS A 60 -18.56 27.70 -11.34
C HIS A 60 -17.54 28.24 -12.36
N GLY A 61 -16.90 29.38 -12.09
CA GLY A 61 -15.81 29.88 -12.92
C GLY A 61 -14.63 28.94 -12.96
N THR A 62 -14.26 28.37 -11.81
CA THR A 62 -13.20 27.35 -11.72
C THR A 62 -13.53 26.12 -12.59
N VAL A 63 -14.78 25.64 -12.58
CA VAL A 63 -15.20 24.51 -13.44
C VAL A 63 -15.13 24.89 -14.92
N ARG A 64 -15.61 26.08 -15.31
CA ARG A 64 -15.52 26.55 -16.71
C ARG A 64 -14.08 26.64 -17.20
N GLU A 65 -13.19 27.23 -16.41
CA GLU A 65 -11.75 27.32 -16.72
C GLU A 65 -11.15 25.91 -16.94
N HIS A 66 -11.49 24.94 -16.09
CA HIS A 66 -11.02 23.56 -16.24
C HIS A 66 -11.55 22.87 -17.48
N LEU A 67 -12.83 23.03 -17.82
CA LEU A 67 -13.41 22.44 -19.02
C LEU A 67 -12.76 23.02 -20.29
N ALA A 68 -12.55 24.34 -20.32
CA ALA A 68 -11.85 25.00 -21.42
C ALA A 68 -10.40 24.49 -21.57
N LEU A 69 -9.69 24.31 -20.45
CA LEU A 69 -8.35 23.73 -20.44
C LEU A 69 -8.34 22.28 -20.94
N CYS A 70 -9.27 21.44 -20.47
CA CYS A 70 -9.39 20.06 -20.91
C CYS A 70 -9.63 19.99 -22.42
N HIS A 71 -10.51 20.85 -22.94
CA HIS A 71 -10.80 20.95 -24.36
C HIS A 71 -9.55 21.36 -25.15
N TYR A 72 -8.86 22.43 -24.74
CA TYR A 72 -7.63 22.89 -25.39
C TYR A 72 -6.55 21.80 -25.46
N ILE A 73 -6.27 21.13 -24.33
CA ILE A 73 -5.29 20.05 -24.29
C ILE A 73 -5.71 18.89 -25.21
N THR A 74 -6.99 18.53 -25.20
CA THR A 74 -7.51 17.46 -26.06
C THR A 74 -7.28 17.77 -27.53
N GLN A 75 -7.63 18.98 -27.99
CA GLN A 75 -7.43 19.39 -29.38
C GLN A 75 -5.94 19.40 -29.76
N HIS A 76 -5.07 19.86 -28.86
CA HIS A 76 -3.63 19.82 -29.10
C HIS A 76 -3.10 18.38 -29.22
N VAL A 77 -3.53 17.47 -28.34
CA VAL A 77 -3.13 16.05 -28.41
C VAL A 77 -3.65 15.39 -29.69
N TYR A 78 -4.89 15.63 -30.10
CA TYR A 78 -5.44 15.10 -31.35
C TYR A 78 -4.65 15.60 -32.56
N MET A 79 -4.33 16.90 -32.59
CA MET A 79 -3.48 17.48 -33.63
C MET A 79 -2.10 16.79 -33.70
N LEU A 80 -1.46 16.50 -32.57
CA LEU A 80 -0.18 15.78 -32.54
C LEU A 80 -0.34 14.32 -33.00
N LEU A 81 -1.41 13.64 -32.61
CA LEU A 81 -1.67 12.26 -33.04
C LEU A 81 -1.87 12.18 -34.56
N GLU A 82 -2.63 13.09 -35.14
CA GLU A 82 -2.95 13.11 -36.57
C GLU A 82 -1.79 13.65 -37.41
N LYS A 83 -1.25 14.83 -37.07
CA LYS A 83 -0.27 15.54 -37.92
C LYS A 83 1.17 15.12 -37.65
N THR A 84 1.53 14.90 -36.39
CA THR A 84 2.93 14.59 -36.01
C THR A 84 3.20 13.09 -35.99
N LEU A 85 2.23 12.29 -35.54
CA LEU A 85 2.37 10.84 -35.42
C LEU A 85 1.65 10.06 -36.53
N ASN A 86 0.98 10.75 -37.46
CA ASN A 86 0.30 10.19 -38.63
C ASN A 86 -0.71 9.08 -38.29
N LEU A 87 -1.40 9.18 -37.15
CA LEU A 87 -2.48 8.26 -36.79
C LEU A 87 -3.76 8.65 -37.53
N THR A 88 -4.51 7.63 -37.98
CA THR A 88 -5.80 7.80 -38.63
C THR A 88 -6.93 7.66 -37.62
N ARG A 89 -7.87 8.61 -37.64
CA ARG A 89 -9.12 8.56 -36.87
C ARG A 89 -10.13 7.65 -37.57
N MET A 90 -10.63 6.63 -36.87
CA MET A 90 -11.64 5.71 -37.39
C MET A 90 -12.90 5.74 -36.51
N ASN A 91 -14.02 6.12 -37.10
CA ASN A 91 -15.32 6.07 -36.43
C ASN A 91 -15.83 4.63 -36.35
N LEU A 92 -16.35 4.24 -35.19
CA LEU A 92 -16.92 2.92 -34.99
C LEU A 92 -18.34 2.87 -35.56
N GLN A 93 -18.76 1.70 -36.06
CA GLN A 93 -20.12 1.47 -36.54
C GLN A 93 -20.88 0.60 -35.53
N ASN A 94 -22.16 0.88 -35.30
CA ASN A 94 -22.98 0.02 -34.44
C ASN A 94 -23.18 -1.35 -35.09
N GLY A 95 -22.82 -2.40 -34.36
CA GLY A 95 -23.26 -3.75 -34.70
C GLY A 95 -24.78 -3.79 -34.72
N SER A 96 -25.36 -4.39 -35.75
CA SER A 96 -26.80 -4.47 -36.03
C SER A 96 -27.66 -4.73 -34.77
N LYS A 97 -28.20 -3.66 -34.17
CA LYS A 97 -29.47 -3.56 -33.42
C LYS A 97 -29.62 -2.14 -32.81
N GLY A 98 -30.53 -1.35 -33.38
CA GLY A 98 -31.46 -0.46 -32.67
C GLY A 98 -31.00 0.72 -31.81
N ASP A 99 -29.75 0.85 -31.37
CA ASP A 99 -29.40 1.88 -30.39
C ASP A 99 -28.93 3.20 -31.04
N SER A 100 -29.61 4.31 -30.70
CA SER A 100 -29.32 5.68 -31.15
C SER A 100 -28.03 6.29 -30.59
N LEU A 101 -27.22 5.52 -29.86
CA LEU A 101 -26.00 6.00 -29.20
C LEU A 101 -24.80 5.89 -30.15
N SER A 102 -24.06 6.99 -30.31
CA SER A 102 -22.81 7.01 -31.08
C SER A 102 -21.75 6.15 -30.38
N PRO A 103 -21.14 5.16 -31.06
CA PRO A 103 -20.13 4.27 -30.46
C PRO A 103 -18.77 4.96 -30.25
N GLY A 104 -18.61 6.19 -30.75
CA GLY A 104 -17.37 6.95 -30.69
C GLY A 104 -16.39 6.55 -31.80
N PHE A 105 -15.11 6.80 -31.56
CA PHE A 105 -14.04 6.59 -32.54
C PHE A 105 -12.76 6.07 -31.86
N VAL A 106 -11.82 5.55 -32.65
CA VAL A 106 -10.48 5.14 -32.21
C VAL A 106 -9.40 5.81 -33.07
N TYR A 107 -8.17 5.92 -32.56
CA TYR A 107 -7.01 6.24 -33.40
C TYR A 107 -6.21 4.97 -33.67
N MET A 108 -5.66 4.84 -34.87
CA MET A 108 -4.77 3.73 -35.20
C MET A 108 -3.65 4.18 -36.15
N SER A 109 -2.53 3.45 -36.15
CA SER A 109 -1.50 3.65 -37.17
C SER A 109 -2.02 3.20 -38.55
N PRO A 110 -1.53 3.78 -39.65
CA PRO A 110 -1.89 3.32 -40.99
C PRO A 110 -1.60 1.82 -41.16
N GLY A 111 -2.57 1.07 -41.70
CA GLY A 111 -2.45 -0.38 -41.87
C GLY A 111 -2.41 -1.19 -40.56
N ALA A 112 -2.83 -0.64 -39.42
CA ALA A 112 -2.74 -1.32 -38.12
C ALA A 112 -3.44 -2.69 -38.08
N LEU A 113 -4.53 -2.85 -38.83
CA LEU A 113 -5.31 -4.10 -38.83
C LEU A 113 -4.70 -5.17 -39.73
N ASP A 114 -3.95 -4.78 -40.77
CA ASP A 114 -3.31 -5.70 -41.72
C ASP A 114 -1.87 -6.07 -41.30
N HIS A 115 -1.35 -5.41 -40.27
CA HIS A 115 0.00 -5.61 -39.77
C HIS A 115 0.17 -6.98 -39.08
N CYS A 116 0.98 -7.87 -39.66
CA CYS A 116 1.19 -9.24 -39.16
C CYS A 116 2.02 -9.34 -37.86
N GLY A 117 2.78 -8.31 -37.48
CA GLY A 117 3.61 -8.34 -36.27
C GLY A 117 2.86 -8.06 -34.95
N THR A 118 3.41 -7.17 -34.12
CA THR A 118 2.79 -6.82 -32.83
C THR A 118 1.85 -5.62 -32.96
N LEU A 119 0.61 -5.77 -32.48
CA LEU A 119 -0.36 -4.69 -32.31
C LEU A 119 -0.41 -4.27 -30.82
N MET A 120 -0.18 -2.98 -30.54
CA MET A 120 -0.28 -2.40 -29.20
C MET A 120 -1.63 -1.69 -29.02
N LEU A 121 -2.37 -2.09 -28.00
CA LEU A 121 -3.64 -1.48 -27.61
C LEU A 121 -3.43 -0.57 -26.40
N LEU A 122 -3.84 0.69 -26.49
CA LEU A 122 -3.85 1.62 -25.36
C LEU A 122 -5.30 1.86 -24.91
N ILE A 123 -5.58 1.59 -23.63
CA ILE A 123 -6.90 1.75 -23.01
C ILE A 123 -6.77 2.76 -21.88
N GLN A 124 -7.46 3.89 -21.99
CA GLN A 124 -7.43 4.95 -20.99
C GLN A 124 -8.41 4.70 -19.82
N ASP A 125 -8.27 5.52 -18.78
CA ASP A 125 -9.15 5.51 -17.59
C ASP A 125 -10.52 6.12 -17.88
N LYS A 126 -11.51 5.86 -17.04
CA LYS A 126 -12.86 6.43 -17.12
C LYS A 126 -12.85 7.90 -16.68
N GLY A 127 -13.65 8.73 -17.34
CA GLY A 127 -13.99 10.08 -16.87
C GLY A 127 -13.75 11.17 -17.90
N THR A 128 -13.14 12.29 -17.48
CA THR A 128 -12.92 13.47 -18.32
C THR A 128 -11.74 13.34 -19.29
N MET A 129 -11.08 12.18 -19.29
CA MET A 129 -9.97 11.88 -20.17
C MET A 129 -10.44 11.59 -21.59
N ARG A 130 -9.67 12.03 -22.59
CA ARG A 130 -9.91 11.79 -24.01
C ARG A 130 -8.75 11.02 -24.62
N CYS A 131 -8.98 10.45 -25.80
CA CYS A 131 -8.02 9.60 -26.50
C CYS A 131 -6.61 10.24 -26.55
N GLY A 132 -5.55 9.44 -26.39
CA GLY A 132 -4.19 9.98 -26.39
C GLY A 132 -3.71 10.51 -25.05
N MET A 133 -4.51 10.45 -23.98
CA MET A 133 -4.15 11.02 -22.68
C MET A 133 -4.28 10.02 -21.52
N TRP A 134 -3.33 10.06 -20.58
CA TRP A 134 -3.45 9.36 -19.30
C TRP A 134 -4.10 10.25 -18.23
N SER A 135 -3.69 11.52 -18.16
CA SER A 135 -4.25 12.51 -17.24
C SER A 135 -4.04 13.93 -17.75
N TRP A 136 -5.12 14.72 -17.93
CA TRP A 136 -5.01 16.10 -18.41
C TRP A 136 -4.34 16.99 -17.37
N ARG A 137 -4.53 16.67 -16.08
CA ARG A 137 -3.81 17.33 -14.97
C ARG A 137 -2.32 17.06 -15.04
N ALA A 138 -1.92 15.83 -15.33
CA ALA A 138 -0.52 15.49 -15.51
C ALA A 138 0.05 16.17 -16.76
N VAL A 139 -0.71 16.28 -17.86
CA VAL A 139 -0.28 17.04 -19.04
C VAL A 139 -0.07 18.51 -18.70
N ALA A 140 -1.01 19.13 -17.98
CA ALA A 140 -0.93 20.55 -17.64
C ALA A 140 0.25 20.88 -16.70
N HIS A 141 0.58 19.99 -15.74
CA HIS A 141 1.59 20.26 -14.72
C HIS A 141 2.96 19.61 -14.99
N GLU A 142 2.98 18.44 -15.64
CA GLU A 142 4.19 17.63 -15.85
C GLU A 142 4.55 17.49 -17.33
N GLY A 143 3.72 18.00 -18.25
CA GLY A 143 3.96 18.01 -19.69
C GLY A 143 3.44 16.78 -20.44
N LEU A 144 3.46 16.86 -21.78
CA LEU A 144 2.95 15.83 -22.69
C LEU A 144 3.68 14.49 -22.53
N GLU A 145 5.00 14.50 -22.30
CA GLU A 145 5.80 13.28 -22.14
C GLU A 145 5.42 12.45 -20.89
N ARG A 146 4.73 13.05 -19.91
CA ARG A 146 4.33 12.36 -18.68
C ARG A 146 2.84 12.10 -18.61
N GLY A 147 2.02 13.05 -19.08
CA GLY A 147 0.57 12.96 -18.96
C GLY A 147 -0.16 12.33 -20.16
N SER A 148 0.53 12.12 -21.28
CA SER A 148 -0.10 11.63 -22.53
C SER A 148 0.35 10.21 -22.92
N GLN A 149 -0.37 9.65 -23.89
CA GLN A 149 -0.05 8.38 -24.54
C GLN A 149 1.00 8.52 -25.65
N ILE A 150 1.33 9.75 -26.07
CA ILE A 150 2.29 10.07 -27.15
C ILE A 150 3.63 9.32 -27.02
N PRO A 151 4.25 9.20 -25.83
CA PRO A 151 5.50 8.46 -25.70
C PRO A 151 5.36 6.97 -26.03
N TYR A 152 4.20 6.36 -25.73
CA TYR A 152 3.90 4.98 -26.10
C TYR A 152 3.72 4.86 -27.61
N VAL A 153 2.99 5.79 -28.22
CA VAL A 153 2.81 5.84 -29.68
C VAL A 153 4.15 5.95 -30.39
N ARG A 154 4.95 6.95 -30.02
CA ARG A 154 6.27 7.21 -30.61
C ARG A 154 7.18 5.99 -30.49
N ARG A 155 7.18 5.31 -29.34
CA ARG A 155 7.96 4.09 -29.12
C ARG A 155 7.44 2.90 -29.95
N ALA A 156 6.13 2.72 -30.05
CA ALA A 156 5.54 1.64 -30.84
C ALA A 156 5.88 1.79 -32.33
N LEU A 157 5.72 3.00 -32.87
CA LEU A 157 6.04 3.31 -34.27
C LEU A 157 7.52 3.11 -34.58
N ARG A 158 8.44 3.56 -33.70
CA ARG A 158 9.89 3.31 -33.84
C ARG A 158 10.27 1.83 -33.82
N GLN A 159 9.47 0.98 -33.19
CA GLN A 159 9.69 -0.46 -33.09
C GLN A 159 8.94 -1.24 -34.17
N SER A 160 8.43 -0.57 -35.21
CA SER A 160 7.62 -1.18 -36.28
C SER A 160 6.46 -1.99 -35.71
N ARG A 161 5.78 -1.46 -34.70
CA ARG A 161 4.55 -2.04 -34.15
C ARG A 161 3.35 -1.22 -34.60
N ALA A 162 2.29 -1.93 -34.96
CA ALA A 162 0.99 -1.30 -35.13
C ALA A 162 0.46 -0.83 -33.76
N ILE A 163 -0.31 0.25 -33.76
CA ILE A 163 -0.92 0.78 -32.54
C ILE A 163 -2.39 1.14 -32.75
N LEU A 164 -3.20 0.91 -31.72
CA LEU A 164 -4.60 1.30 -31.65
C LEU A 164 -4.88 1.91 -30.27
N LEU A 165 -5.42 3.14 -30.26
CA LEU A 165 -5.81 3.87 -29.06
C LEU A 165 -7.33 3.85 -28.97
N MET A 166 -7.83 3.24 -27.89
CA MET A 166 -9.26 3.20 -27.61
C MET A 166 -9.71 4.50 -26.94
N ASN A 167 -10.96 4.89 -27.17
CA ASN A 167 -11.56 6.09 -26.58
C ASN A 167 -12.86 5.78 -25.81
N PRO A 168 -12.80 4.99 -24.73
CA PRO A 168 -13.97 4.54 -23.97
C PRO A 168 -14.78 5.64 -23.27
N ASN A 169 -14.34 6.90 -23.32
CA ASN A 169 -15.03 8.04 -22.71
C ASN A 169 -15.76 8.91 -23.73
N GLU A 170 -15.74 8.53 -25.01
CA GLU A 170 -16.40 9.26 -26.09
C GLU A 170 -17.46 8.39 -26.75
N GLY A 171 -18.60 9.00 -27.05
CA GLY A 171 -19.81 8.29 -27.44
C GLY A 171 -20.73 8.02 -26.26
N GLY A 172 -21.78 7.24 -26.51
CA GLY A 172 -22.83 6.90 -25.53
C GLY A 172 -22.64 5.55 -24.83
N LEU A 173 -21.64 4.77 -25.23
CA LEU A 173 -21.37 3.44 -24.69
C LEU A 173 -20.66 3.51 -23.33
N SER A 174 -20.84 2.50 -22.49
CA SER A 174 -19.98 2.29 -21.33
C SER A 174 -18.55 1.93 -21.75
N PRO A 175 -17.53 2.18 -20.90
CA PRO A 175 -16.15 1.77 -21.19
C PRO A 175 -16.00 0.29 -21.55
N GLU A 176 -16.73 -0.59 -20.87
CA GLU A 176 -16.77 -2.03 -21.10
C GLU A 176 -17.35 -2.37 -22.48
N GLU A 177 -18.46 -1.74 -22.85
CA GLU A 177 -19.10 -1.92 -24.15
C GLU A 177 -18.22 -1.39 -25.28
N HIS A 178 -17.58 -0.23 -25.09
CA HIS A 178 -16.66 0.32 -26.08
C HIS A 178 -15.46 -0.59 -26.31
N VAL A 179 -14.78 -1.02 -25.23
CA VAL A 179 -13.61 -1.92 -25.33
C VAL A 179 -14.00 -3.24 -26.00
N ARG A 180 -15.19 -3.79 -25.65
CA ARG A 180 -15.73 -4.99 -26.28
C ARG A 180 -16.03 -4.76 -27.77
N LEU A 181 -16.71 -3.67 -28.12
CA LEU A 181 -17.06 -3.35 -29.51
C LEU A 181 -15.80 -3.18 -30.38
N VAL A 182 -14.79 -2.45 -29.90
CA VAL A 182 -13.51 -2.28 -30.61
C VAL A 182 -12.81 -3.62 -30.80
N TRP A 183 -12.85 -4.49 -29.80
CA TRP A 183 -12.29 -5.83 -29.92
C TRP A 183 -13.00 -6.64 -31.01
N GLU A 184 -14.32 -6.69 -30.98
CA GLU A 184 -15.14 -7.48 -31.91
C GLU A 184 -15.12 -6.98 -33.35
N SER A 185 -15.14 -5.66 -33.52
CA SER A 185 -15.22 -5.04 -34.84
C SER A 185 -13.86 -4.96 -35.53
N LEU A 186 -12.78 -4.72 -34.77
CA LEU A 186 -11.46 -4.41 -35.31
C LEU A 186 -10.39 -5.42 -34.89
N VAL A 187 -10.14 -5.54 -33.59
CA VAL A 187 -8.94 -6.26 -33.09
C VAL A 187 -9.01 -7.76 -33.40
N SER A 188 -10.16 -8.39 -33.17
CA SER A 188 -10.42 -9.81 -33.43
C SER A 188 -10.22 -10.21 -34.90
N LYS A 189 -10.37 -9.25 -35.82
CA LYS A 189 -10.19 -9.44 -37.27
C LYS A 189 -8.82 -9.03 -37.79
N SER A 190 -7.97 -8.44 -36.93
CA SER A 190 -6.63 -8.00 -37.33
C SER A 190 -5.71 -9.19 -37.64
N ALA A 191 -4.77 -9.00 -38.56
CA ALA A 191 -3.74 -9.96 -38.94
C ALA A 191 -2.61 -10.09 -37.90
N ALA A 192 -2.67 -9.31 -36.81
CA ALA A 192 -1.60 -9.26 -35.80
C ALA A 192 -1.41 -10.61 -35.09
N GLU A 193 -0.18 -11.14 -35.16
CA GLU A 193 0.24 -12.36 -34.48
C GLU A 193 0.28 -12.20 -32.96
N ARG A 194 0.64 -11.00 -32.48
CA ARG A 194 0.78 -10.72 -31.05
C ARG A 194 0.10 -9.43 -30.67
N ILE A 195 -0.77 -9.49 -29.65
CA ILE A 195 -1.41 -8.30 -29.10
C ILE A 195 -0.78 -7.97 -27.75
N THR A 196 -0.41 -6.71 -27.56
CA THR A 196 0.03 -6.17 -26.28
C THR A 196 -0.95 -5.10 -25.81
N VAL A 197 -1.31 -5.11 -24.53
CA VAL A 197 -2.30 -4.17 -23.99
C VAL A 197 -1.67 -3.32 -22.91
N VAL A 198 -1.94 -2.02 -22.91
CA VAL A 198 -1.61 -1.10 -21.83
C VAL A 198 -2.90 -0.42 -21.39
N ALA A 199 -3.34 -0.73 -20.17
CA ALA A 199 -4.62 -0.30 -19.64
C ALA A 199 -4.44 0.53 -18.37
N HIS A 200 -4.96 1.77 -18.38
CA HIS A 200 -4.86 2.72 -17.27
C HIS A 200 -6.16 2.79 -16.46
N GLY A 201 -6.06 2.81 -15.12
CA GLY A 201 -7.20 2.99 -14.23
C GLY A 201 -8.35 2.00 -14.50
N TYR A 202 -9.56 2.53 -14.71
CA TYR A 202 -10.76 1.78 -15.08
C TYR A 202 -10.64 1.08 -16.44
N GLY A 203 -9.78 1.54 -17.35
CA GLY A 203 -9.49 0.83 -18.59
C GLY A 203 -8.97 -0.59 -18.34
N GLY A 204 -8.29 -0.81 -17.21
CA GLY A 204 -7.91 -2.16 -16.79
C GLY A 204 -9.09 -3.03 -16.35
N LEU A 205 -10.10 -2.44 -15.71
CA LEU A 205 -11.37 -3.14 -15.41
C LEU A 205 -12.12 -3.49 -16.69
N ALA A 206 -12.19 -2.57 -17.64
CA ALA A 206 -12.82 -2.82 -18.93
C ALA A 206 -12.12 -3.94 -19.72
N PHE A 207 -10.79 -4.00 -19.67
CA PHE A 207 -10.03 -5.11 -20.25
C PHE A 207 -10.28 -6.43 -19.51
N VAL A 208 -10.33 -6.42 -18.17
CA VAL A 208 -10.64 -7.64 -17.39
C VAL A 208 -12.06 -8.12 -17.68
N HIS A 209 -13.02 -7.21 -17.85
CA HIS A 209 -14.38 -7.54 -18.28
C HIS A 209 -14.36 -8.21 -19.67
N LEU A 210 -13.60 -7.69 -20.63
CA LEU A 210 -13.41 -8.32 -21.93
C LEU A 210 -12.81 -9.74 -21.80
N LEU A 211 -11.82 -9.94 -20.94
CA LEU A 211 -11.26 -11.26 -20.63
C LEU A 211 -12.30 -12.22 -20.03
N CYS A 212 -13.20 -11.74 -19.17
CA CYS A 212 -14.31 -12.54 -18.63
C CYS A 212 -15.31 -12.94 -19.73
N CYS A 213 -15.63 -12.03 -20.65
CA CYS A 213 -16.59 -12.28 -21.72
C CYS A 213 -16.03 -13.20 -22.81
N ARG A 214 -14.71 -13.15 -23.08
CA ARG A 214 -14.06 -13.86 -24.19
C ARG A 214 -12.73 -14.49 -23.77
N PRO A 215 -12.72 -15.42 -22.81
CA PRO A 215 -11.49 -15.95 -22.24
C PRO A 215 -10.61 -16.63 -23.29
N GLU A 216 -11.16 -17.52 -24.12
CA GLU A 216 -10.38 -18.29 -25.09
C GLU A 216 -9.69 -17.41 -26.13
N GLU A 217 -10.41 -16.45 -26.69
CA GLU A 217 -9.90 -15.55 -27.73
C GLU A 217 -8.79 -14.63 -27.17
N ILE A 218 -9.03 -14.03 -25.99
CA ILE A 218 -8.08 -13.13 -25.35
C ILE A 218 -6.83 -13.88 -24.92
N GLN A 219 -6.99 -15.06 -24.32
CA GLN A 219 -5.87 -15.84 -23.82
C GLN A 219 -4.95 -16.36 -24.93
N HIS A 220 -5.49 -16.61 -26.12
CA HIS A 220 -4.74 -17.04 -27.29
C HIS A 220 -4.02 -15.88 -28.00
N ARG A 221 -4.68 -14.71 -28.13
CA ARG A 221 -4.17 -13.60 -28.94
C ARG A 221 -3.36 -12.55 -28.17
N VAL A 222 -3.64 -12.35 -26.88
CA VAL A 222 -2.94 -11.35 -26.07
C VAL A 222 -1.67 -11.95 -25.49
N TRP A 223 -0.52 -11.44 -25.93
CA TRP A 223 0.79 -11.88 -25.45
C TRP A 223 1.13 -11.29 -24.08
N ALA A 224 0.76 -10.03 -23.82
CA ALA A 224 0.99 -9.40 -22.53
C ALA A 224 0.03 -8.24 -22.27
N VAL A 225 -0.34 -8.04 -21.00
CA VAL A 225 -1.11 -6.87 -20.54
C VAL A 225 -0.35 -6.11 -19.46
N ALA A 226 -0.35 -4.79 -19.55
CA ALA A 226 0.23 -3.89 -18.58
C ALA A 226 -0.88 -3.04 -17.95
N PHE A 227 -1.01 -3.13 -16.62
CA PHE A 227 -1.94 -2.32 -15.86
C PHE A 227 -1.21 -1.13 -15.23
N ILE A 228 -1.65 0.08 -15.56
CA ILE A 228 -1.14 1.34 -15.00
C ILE A 228 -2.20 1.89 -14.05
N ASP A 229 -1.92 1.94 -12.76
CA ASP A 229 -2.84 2.46 -11.73
C ASP A 229 -4.27 1.87 -11.77
N SER A 230 -4.41 0.64 -12.26
CA SER A 230 -5.70 -0.06 -12.31
C SER A 230 -6.00 -0.81 -11.02
N SER A 231 -7.13 -0.48 -10.40
CA SER A 231 -7.65 -1.15 -9.20
C SER A 231 -8.68 -2.21 -9.58
N HIS A 232 -8.22 -3.36 -10.10
CA HIS A 232 -9.06 -4.53 -10.34
C HIS A 232 -8.74 -5.64 -9.34
N SER A 233 -9.77 -6.29 -8.79
CA SER A 233 -9.61 -7.45 -7.92
C SER A 233 -9.63 -8.72 -8.75
N MET A 234 -8.55 -9.51 -8.70
CA MET A 234 -8.51 -10.85 -9.30
C MET A 234 -9.51 -11.81 -8.65
N TRP A 235 -10.00 -11.50 -7.44
CA TRP A 235 -10.85 -12.38 -6.65
C TRP A 235 -12.34 -12.08 -6.83
N HIS A 236 -12.71 -10.82 -7.00
CA HIS A 236 -14.10 -10.38 -7.17
C HIS A 236 -14.60 -10.41 -8.62
N GLN A 237 -13.71 -10.58 -9.59
CA GLN A 237 -14.10 -10.71 -11.00
C GLN A 237 -14.37 -12.19 -11.35
N PRO A 238 -15.38 -12.49 -12.19
CA PRO A 238 -15.78 -13.85 -12.55
C PRO A 238 -14.81 -14.51 -13.56
N LEU A 239 -13.50 -14.43 -13.31
CA LEU A 239 -12.43 -14.93 -14.19
C LEU A 239 -12.22 -16.46 -14.14
N GLY A 240 -12.88 -17.17 -13.21
CA GLY A 240 -12.58 -18.57 -12.93
C GLY A 240 -11.15 -18.79 -12.42
N THR A 241 -10.69 -20.04 -12.30
CA THR A 241 -9.30 -20.37 -11.91
C THR A 241 -8.33 -20.12 -13.08
N THR A 242 -8.67 -20.60 -14.27
CA THR A 242 -7.85 -20.48 -15.48
C THR A 242 -7.59 -19.02 -15.88
N GLY A 243 -8.60 -18.15 -15.87
CA GLY A 243 -8.41 -16.73 -16.20
C GLY A 243 -7.54 -15.99 -15.18
N ARG A 244 -7.61 -16.36 -13.89
CA ARG A 244 -6.74 -15.82 -12.85
C ARG A 244 -5.28 -16.24 -13.04
N GLU A 245 -5.03 -17.50 -13.38
CA GLU A 245 -3.68 -18.00 -13.65
C GLU A 245 -3.08 -17.36 -14.90
N TRP A 246 -3.89 -17.25 -15.97
CA TRP A 246 -3.47 -16.58 -17.18
C TRP A 246 -3.09 -15.12 -16.92
N LEU A 247 -3.92 -14.38 -16.17
CA LEU A 247 -3.63 -12.99 -15.83
C LEU A 247 -2.34 -12.89 -15.02
N LYS A 248 -2.08 -13.80 -14.07
CA LYS A 248 -0.81 -13.83 -13.33
C LYS A 248 0.40 -14.07 -14.22
N ALA A 249 0.27 -14.91 -15.25
CA ALA A 249 1.36 -15.25 -16.17
C ALA A 249 1.64 -14.15 -17.22
N HIS A 250 0.60 -13.49 -17.71
CA HIS A 250 0.67 -12.56 -18.86
C HIS A 250 0.54 -11.09 -18.47
N SER A 251 0.12 -10.78 -17.24
CA SER A 251 0.13 -9.41 -16.73
C SER A 251 1.52 -9.00 -16.26
N ARG A 252 1.91 -7.78 -16.63
CA ARG A 252 3.08 -7.09 -16.14
C ARG A 252 2.62 -5.84 -15.41
N THR A 253 2.42 -5.98 -14.10
CA THR A 253 2.23 -4.82 -13.23
C THR A 253 3.60 -4.25 -12.87
N ARG A 254 4.00 -3.13 -13.46
CA ARG A 254 5.24 -2.45 -13.05
C ARG A 254 4.95 -1.52 -11.87
N CYS A 255 4.78 -2.10 -10.69
CA CYS A 255 5.05 -1.39 -9.45
C CYS A 255 6.58 -1.32 -9.28
N TYR A 256 7.15 -0.15 -8.97
CA TYR A 256 8.62 0.02 -8.87
C TYR A 256 9.26 -0.70 -7.67
N TYR A 257 8.57 -1.61 -6.98
CA TYR A 257 9.15 -2.42 -5.91
C TYR A 257 8.53 -3.82 -5.90
N PRO A 258 9.32 -4.87 -5.58
CA PRO A 258 8.78 -6.21 -5.38
C PRO A 258 7.71 -6.15 -4.30
N LEU A 259 6.58 -6.81 -4.53
CA LEU A 259 5.75 -7.37 -3.45
C LEU A 259 6.57 -8.45 -2.74
N ALA A 260 7.65 -8.06 -2.08
CA ALA A 260 8.38 -8.90 -1.16
C ALA A 260 7.55 -8.99 0.13
N SER A 261 6.55 -9.88 0.11
CA SER A 261 6.08 -10.66 1.27
C SER A 261 4.83 -11.53 1.00
N THR A 262 4.37 -11.73 -0.25
CA THR A 262 3.19 -12.61 -0.48
C THR A 262 3.37 -13.70 -1.55
N LEU A 263 4.62 -14.04 -1.88
CA LEU A 263 4.93 -15.32 -2.53
C LEU A 263 5.32 -16.33 -1.46
N VAL A 264 4.32 -17.05 -0.98
CA VAL A 264 4.48 -18.35 -0.32
C VAL A 264 5.36 -19.22 -1.21
N LYS A 265 6.46 -19.73 -0.65
CA LYS A 265 7.30 -20.76 -1.28
C LYS A 265 6.45 -22.02 -1.48
N TYR A 266 5.94 -22.24 -2.69
CA TYR A 266 5.50 -23.58 -3.08
C TYR A 266 6.73 -24.35 -3.57
N HIS A 267 7.24 -25.23 -2.69
CA HIS A 267 8.10 -26.33 -3.11
C HIS A 267 7.22 -27.31 -3.90
N TYR A 268 7.45 -27.43 -5.21
CA TYR A 268 7.07 -28.64 -5.94
C TYR A 268 8.17 -29.68 -5.70
N ALA A 269 7.91 -30.59 -4.77
CA ALA A 269 8.60 -31.87 -4.73
C ALA A 269 7.67 -32.91 -5.35
N ASN A 270 8.25 -33.76 -6.20
CA ASN A 270 7.74 -35.03 -6.73
C ASN A 270 6.80 -34.96 -7.94
N LEU A 271 7.36 -35.25 -9.12
CA LEU A 271 6.90 -36.34 -9.99
C LEU A 271 8.04 -36.80 -10.92
N PRO A 272 8.09 -38.09 -11.32
CA PRO A 272 9.28 -38.76 -11.81
C PRO A 272 9.53 -38.56 -13.31
N ALA A 273 10.81 -38.72 -13.66
CA ALA A 273 11.33 -38.63 -15.01
C ALA A 273 11.07 -39.89 -15.86
N SER A 274 10.61 -39.67 -17.09
CA SER A 274 10.80 -40.53 -18.25
C SER A 274 10.61 -39.60 -19.47
N GLY A 275 11.51 -39.39 -20.43
CA GLY A 275 12.68 -40.14 -20.83
C GLY A 275 12.56 -40.49 -22.31
N VAL A 276 12.63 -39.53 -23.24
CA VAL A 276 12.97 -39.76 -24.67
C VAL A 276 13.67 -38.53 -25.25
N THR A 277 14.75 -38.79 -25.98
CA THR A 277 15.77 -37.94 -26.57
C THR A 277 15.45 -37.46 -27.99
N SER A 278 15.78 -36.21 -28.36
CA SER A 278 16.30 -35.84 -29.71
C SER A 278 16.80 -34.38 -29.76
N PRO A 279 17.80 -34.02 -30.60
CA PRO A 279 18.70 -32.89 -30.37
C PRO A 279 18.48 -31.72 -31.33
N TYR A 280 18.32 -30.50 -30.82
CA TYR A 280 18.75 -29.29 -31.54
C TYR A 280 19.29 -28.26 -30.54
N ARG A 281 20.56 -27.92 -30.71
CA ARG A 281 21.36 -27.03 -29.86
C ARG A 281 21.35 -25.65 -30.50
N SER A 282 20.68 -24.67 -29.87
CA SER A 282 21.00 -23.25 -30.05
C SER A 282 21.34 -22.65 -28.69
N THR A 283 22.40 -21.87 -28.68
CA THR A 283 23.14 -21.40 -27.52
C THR A 283 22.33 -20.42 -26.66
N LEU A 284 21.78 -20.92 -25.55
CA LEU A 284 21.31 -20.11 -24.44
C LEU A 284 22.46 -19.91 -23.44
N THR A 285 22.92 -18.66 -23.31
CA THR A 285 23.80 -18.21 -22.24
C THR A 285 23.07 -18.39 -20.91
N THR A 286 23.36 -19.51 -20.26
CA THR A 286 22.86 -19.85 -18.92
C THR A 286 23.65 -19.01 -17.92
N ALA A 287 23.05 -17.95 -17.38
CA ALA A 287 23.57 -17.30 -16.19
C ALA A 287 23.43 -18.28 -15.02
N ARG A 288 24.55 -18.89 -14.63
CA ARG A 288 24.66 -19.76 -13.45
C ARG A 288 24.22 -18.96 -12.21
N SER A 289 23.21 -19.47 -11.51
CA SER A 289 22.89 -19.08 -10.15
C SER A 289 24.03 -19.53 -9.23
N LEU A 290 24.68 -18.58 -8.55
CA LEU A 290 25.48 -18.88 -7.37
C LEU A 290 24.54 -18.90 -6.16
N SER A 291 24.26 -20.10 -5.68
CA SER A 291 23.60 -20.38 -4.42
C SER A 291 24.58 -20.18 -3.28
N ILE A 292 24.19 -19.43 -2.24
CA ILE A 292 24.87 -19.46 -0.94
C ILE A 292 23.80 -19.70 0.13
N THR A 293 23.55 -20.97 0.41
CA THR A 293 23.13 -21.40 1.75
C THR A 293 24.08 -22.50 2.17
N TRP A 294 24.65 -22.35 3.36
CA TRP A 294 25.51 -23.30 4.03
C TRP A 294 24.74 -24.59 4.36
N THR A 295 25.26 -25.74 3.92
CA THR A 295 25.60 -26.92 4.76
C THR A 295 26.26 -28.01 3.93
N LEU A 296 27.34 -28.59 4.49
CA LEU A 296 28.05 -29.83 4.14
C LEU A 296 29.12 -29.78 3.02
N ARG A 297 30.36 -29.48 3.43
CA ARG A 297 31.52 -30.30 3.04
C ARG A 297 32.05 -30.98 4.31
N ALA A 298 31.78 -32.27 4.43
CA ALA A 298 32.69 -33.21 5.06
C ALA A 298 33.92 -33.37 4.13
N ASP A 299 35.08 -33.66 4.71
CA ASP A 299 36.36 -33.98 4.05
C ASP A 299 37.20 -32.81 3.48
N ALA A 300 37.95 -32.14 4.37
CA ALA A 300 39.28 -31.57 4.14
C ALA A 300 39.98 -31.21 5.49
N PRO A 301 41.32 -31.20 5.59
CA PRO A 301 42.06 -31.46 6.84
C PRO A 301 42.08 -30.30 7.84
N GLN A 302 41.99 -30.65 9.13
CA GLN A 302 41.95 -29.78 10.31
C GLN A 302 43.26 -28.99 10.55
N PRO A 303 43.20 -27.66 10.76
CA PRO A 303 44.23 -26.92 11.48
C PRO A 303 44.04 -27.15 13.00
N LYS A 304 45.10 -27.63 13.66
CA LYS A 304 45.14 -27.88 15.09
C LYS A 304 45.07 -26.59 15.90
N ASP A 305 44.37 -26.69 17.02
CA ASP A 305 44.25 -25.76 18.14
C ASP A 305 43.43 -24.49 17.91
N THR A 306 42.12 -24.60 18.16
CA THR A 306 41.34 -23.45 18.64
C THR A 306 40.26 -23.94 19.60
N GLN A 307 40.48 -23.73 20.90
CA GLN A 307 39.53 -24.08 21.95
C GLN A 307 38.21 -23.34 21.74
N THR A 308 37.12 -24.09 21.61
CA THR A 308 35.76 -23.58 21.59
C THR A 308 35.40 -23.00 22.96
N LEU A 309 35.09 -21.71 23.00
CA LEU A 309 34.59 -21.02 24.19
C LEU A 309 33.22 -21.57 24.60
N ASP A 310 33.23 -22.35 25.68
CA ASP A 310 32.03 -22.84 26.34
C ASP A 310 31.34 -21.67 27.06
N LEU A 311 30.17 -21.28 26.54
CA LEU A 311 29.36 -20.17 27.04
C LEU A 311 28.79 -20.44 28.43
N ASP A 312 28.75 -21.69 28.89
CA ASP A 312 28.29 -22.03 30.23
C ASP A 312 29.45 -22.05 31.24
N ILE A 313 30.68 -22.32 30.81
CA ILE A 313 31.89 -22.00 31.60
C ILE A 313 32.02 -20.48 31.75
N TRP A 314 31.79 -19.69 30.69
CA TRP A 314 31.87 -18.23 30.76
C TRP A 314 30.80 -17.59 31.67
N LYS A 315 29.57 -18.14 31.67
CA LYS A 315 28.52 -17.75 32.64
C LYS A 315 28.85 -18.20 34.06
N SER A 316 29.50 -19.35 34.23
CA SER A 316 29.95 -19.85 35.53
C SER A 316 31.05 -18.95 36.12
N VAL A 317 32.01 -18.53 35.30
CA VAL A 317 33.09 -17.60 35.68
C VAL A 317 32.54 -16.21 36.03
N MET A 318 31.53 -15.72 35.30
CA MET A 318 30.83 -14.46 35.60
C MET A 318 29.95 -14.54 36.85
N LYS A 319 29.41 -15.72 37.21
CA LYS A 319 28.66 -15.93 38.46
C LYS A 319 29.58 -16.11 39.67
N SER A 320 30.75 -16.73 39.51
CA SER A 320 31.73 -16.84 40.60
C SER A 320 32.40 -15.50 40.92
N GLN A 321 32.49 -14.58 39.96
CA GLN A 321 32.98 -13.20 40.22
C GLN A 321 31.95 -12.28 40.90
N THR A 322 30.74 -12.78 41.22
CA THR A 322 29.72 -12.01 41.95
C THR A 322 29.54 -12.43 43.41
N VAL A 323 30.41 -13.29 43.94
CA VAL A 323 30.46 -13.63 45.37
C VAL A 323 31.89 -13.48 45.88
N GLN A 324 32.39 -12.25 45.93
CA GLN A 324 33.46 -11.80 46.83
C GLN A 324 33.61 -10.28 46.65
N GLU A 325 32.75 -9.52 47.33
CA GLU A 325 33.12 -8.20 47.83
C GLU A 325 32.86 -8.24 49.33
N GLU A 326 33.88 -8.72 50.06
CA GLU A 326 34.06 -8.40 51.47
C GLU A 326 34.31 -6.90 51.61
N LYS A 327 33.83 -6.34 52.73
CA LYS A 327 34.18 -5.00 53.20
C LYS A 327 35.70 -4.77 53.15
N PRO A 328 36.14 -3.53 52.90
CA PRO A 328 37.17 -2.98 53.76
C PRO A 328 36.76 -1.66 54.42
N ASN A 329 37.42 -1.50 55.56
CA ASN A 329 37.41 -0.43 56.54
C ASN A 329 37.39 0.99 55.98
N GLY A 330 36.85 1.88 56.83
CA GLY A 330 36.89 3.31 56.62
C GLY A 330 38.32 3.85 56.59
N GLU A 331 38.52 4.76 55.65
CA GLU A 331 39.46 5.86 55.75
C GLU A 331 38.68 7.10 55.30
N GLU A 332 38.57 8.05 56.22
CA GLU A 332 38.13 9.41 55.94
C GLU A 332 39.18 10.05 55.03
N GLU A 333 38.84 10.31 53.77
CA GLU A 333 39.54 11.36 53.00
C GLU A 333 38.66 12.60 52.95
N SER A 334 39.03 13.53 53.81
CA SER A 334 38.59 14.91 53.78
C SER A 334 39.12 15.62 52.53
N SER A 335 38.22 16.14 51.70
CA SER A 335 38.48 17.36 50.94
C SER A 335 37.21 18.22 50.93
N SER A 336 37.19 19.20 51.83
CA SER A 336 36.52 20.51 51.67
C SER A 336 36.77 21.06 50.24
N THR A 337 35.87 21.69 49.49
CA THR A 337 34.81 22.65 49.82
C THR A 337 33.99 22.92 48.55
N GLU A 338 32.78 23.45 48.71
CA GLU A 338 31.87 24.05 47.70
C GLU A 338 30.87 23.11 47.00
N GLU A 339 29.94 22.57 47.79
CA GLU A 339 28.61 22.22 47.29
C GLU A 339 27.80 23.50 46.99
N GLY A 340 27.95 24.01 45.77
CA GLY A 340 26.84 24.70 45.13
C GLY A 340 25.86 23.63 44.63
N GLU A 341 24.57 23.74 44.99
CA GLU A 341 23.51 22.89 44.46
C GLU A 341 23.53 22.93 42.91
N LEU A 342 24.21 21.95 42.31
CA LEU A 342 24.27 21.82 40.85
C LEU A 342 22.87 21.50 40.36
N SER A 343 22.44 22.18 39.31
CA SER A 343 21.14 21.91 38.71
C SER A 343 21.03 20.42 38.32
N PRO A 344 19.85 19.79 38.41
CA PRO A 344 19.66 18.38 38.04
C PRO A 344 20.19 18.02 36.62
N LEU A 345 20.25 19.01 35.74
CA LEU A 345 20.81 18.94 34.40
C LEU A 345 22.34 18.84 34.39
N GLU A 346 23.03 19.65 35.19
CA GLU A 346 24.50 19.64 35.29
C GLU A 346 25.00 18.36 35.97
N ALA A 347 24.28 17.88 36.99
CA ALA A 347 24.53 16.58 37.60
C ALA A 347 24.40 15.44 36.57
N SER A 348 23.38 15.52 35.70
CA SER A 348 23.16 14.56 34.62
C SER A 348 24.25 14.63 33.54
N ARG A 349 24.74 15.83 33.18
CA ARG A 349 25.87 16.00 32.26
C ARG A 349 27.16 15.42 32.82
N ARG A 350 27.48 15.72 34.08
CA ARG A 350 28.68 15.16 34.75
C ARG A 350 28.61 13.63 34.78
N LEU A 351 27.46 13.05 35.11
CA LEU A 351 27.27 11.59 35.10
C LEU A 351 27.55 10.95 33.72
N VAL A 352 27.06 11.57 32.64
CA VAL A 352 27.30 11.13 31.27
C VAL A 352 28.80 11.16 30.95
N GLU A 353 29.50 12.22 31.33
CA GLU A 353 30.94 12.37 31.10
C GLU A 353 31.77 11.37 31.91
N THR A 354 31.46 11.18 33.20
CA THR A 354 32.10 10.15 34.03
C THR A 354 31.96 8.76 33.42
N TRP A 355 30.79 8.42 32.87
CA TRP A 355 30.57 7.10 32.27
C TRP A 355 31.24 6.93 30.91
N ARG A 356 31.37 8.02 30.15
CA ARG A 356 32.17 8.06 28.92
C ARG A 356 33.64 7.78 29.24
N GLN A 357 34.19 8.44 30.25
CA GLN A 357 35.56 8.20 30.72
C GLN A 357 35.76 6.78 31.26
N ALA A 358 34.75 6.20 31.90
CA ALA A 358 34.76 4.81 32.36
C ALA A 358 34.56 3.76 31.24
N GLY A 359 34.62 4.15 29.96
CA GLY A 359 34.51 3.24 28.81
C GLY A 359 33.12 2.58 28.65
N ARG A 360 32.07 3.14 29.26
CA ARG A 360 30.70 2.62 29.15
C ARG A 360 30.10 3.07 27.81
N GLN A 361 29.15 2.30 27.28
CA GLN A 361 28.42 2.69 26.06
C GLN A 361 27.49 3.88 26.32
N VAL A 362 27.90 5.06 25.87
CA VAL A 362 27.21 6.35 26.03
C VAL A 362 27.22 7.06 24.66
N PRO A 363 26.15 7.77 24.27
CA PRO A 363 26.10 8.54 23.02
C PRO A 363 27.15 9.67 22.98
N ASP A 364 27.54 10.09 21.78
CA ASP A 364 28.52 11.16 21.58
C ASP A 364 27.90 12.52 21.89
N TYR A 365 26.63 12.70 21.52
CA TYR A 365 25.87 13.93 21.76
C TYR A 365 24.55 13.65 22.49
N VAL A 366 24.31 14.39 23.57
CA VAL A 366 23.09 14.32 24.39
C VAL A 366 22.42 15.69 24.43
N THR A 367 21.15 15.76 24.04
CA THR A 367 20.37 17.00 24.05
C THR A 367 19.86 17.34 25.45
N ASP A 368 19.49 18.60 25.69
CA ASP A 368 18.96 19.06 26.98
C ASP A 368 17.68 18.30 27.38
N GLU A 369 16.75 18.06 26.44
CA GLU A 369 15.56 17.22 26.68
C GLU A 369 15.91 15.78 27.14
N GLN A 370 17.04 15.23 26.68
CA GLN A 370 17.50 13.88 27.05
C GLN A 370 18.18 13.88 28.41
N LEU A 371 18.81 14.99 28.79
CA LEU A 371 19.38 15.20 30.12
C LEU A 371 18.28 15.37 31.16
N GLU A 372 17.20 16.09 30.84
CA GLU A 372 15.98 16.15 31.67
C GLU A 372 15.41 14.74 31.88
N SER A 373 15.25 14.00 30.79
CA SER A 373 14.76 12.61 30.85
C SER A 373 15.69 11.69 31.66
N LEU A 374 17.01 11.96 31.68
CA LEU A 374 17.98 11.21 32.48
C LEU A 374 17.90 11.60 33.97
N ALA A 375 17.61 12.86 34.26
CA ALA A 375 17.43 13.39 35.60
C ALA A 375 16.19 12.79 36.28
N GLU A 376 15.10 12.60 35.53
CA GLU A 376 13.84 11.97 35.99
C GLU A 376 14.01 10.50 36.40
N LEU A 377 15.05 9.79 35.92
CA LEU A 377 15.28 8.39 36.26
C LEU A 377 15.88 8.27 37.66
N THR A 378 15.21 7.53 38.55
CA THR A 378 15.63 7.42 39.96
C THR A 378 16.80 6.45 40.18
N THR A 379 16.95 5.40 39.36
CA THR A 379 17.96 4.35 39.60
C THR A 379 19.19 4.45 38.69
N LYS A 380 20.37 4.13 39.23
CA LYS A 380 21.62 4.03 38.44
C LYS A 380 21.51 3.02 37.30
N SER A 381 20.74 1.94 37.49
CA SER A 381 20.54 0.89 36.48
C SER A 381 19.65 1.33 35.30
N SER A 382 18.59 2.11 35.56
CA SER A 382 17.73 2.67 34.52
C SER A 382 18.45 3.76 33.73
N LYS A 383 19.21 4.63 34.40
CA LYS A 383 20.11 5.61 33.74
C LYS A 383 21.08 4.92 32.78
N ARG A 384 21.68 3.78 33.20
CA ARG A 384 22.58 2.96 32.35
C ARG A 384 21.89 2.36 31.14
N LYS A 385 20.69 1.80 31.30
CA LYS A 385 19.91 1.26 30.18
C LYS A 385 19.52 2.36 29.19
N TYR A 386 19.15 3.55 29.69
CA TYR A 386 18.77 4.69 28.87
C TYR A 386 19.94 5.21 28.03
N LEU A 387 21.11 5.44 28.64
CA LEU A 387 22.30 5.89 27.89
C LEU A 387 22.77 4.84 26.88
N LYS A 388 22.74 3.55 27.23
CA LYS A 388 23.02 2.47 26.28
C LYS A 388 22.05 2.48 25.09
N PHE A 389 20.75 2.69 25.35
CA PHE A 389 19.74 2.82 24.32
C PHE A 389 20.01 4.01 23.39
N LEU A 390 20.37 5.17 23.93
CA LEU A 390 20.73 6.35 23.14
C LEU A 390 21.96 6.09 22.26
N ALA A 391 23.00 5.45 22.79
CA ALA A 391 24.20 5.09 22.04
C ALA A 391 23.88 4.15 20.87
N ILE A 392 23.07 3.11 21.10
CA ILE A 392 22.62 2.17 20.05
C ILE A 392 21.81 2.92 18.99
N LYS A 393 20.89 3.81 19.40
CA LYS A 393 20.06 4.61 18.49
C LYS A 393 20.92 5.54 17.63
N GLU A 394 21.95 6.15 18.21
CA GLU A 394 22.91 6.98 17.48
C GLU A 394 23.70 6.14 16.46
N GLY A 395 24.20 4.96 16.86
CA GLY A 395 24.87 4.02 15.97
C GLY A 395 23.99 3.60 14.78
N HIS A 396 22.72 3.26 15.02
CA HIS A 396 21.75 2.97 13.95
C HIS A 396 21.53 4.17 13.02
N LYS A 397 21.51 5.39 13.56
CA LYS A 397 21.36 6.62 12.76
C LYS A 397 22.58 6.85 11.86
N LYS A 398 23.80 6.69 12.38
CA LYS A 398 25.05 6.77 11.60
C LYS A 398 25.08 5.70 10.51
N ALA A 399 24.84 4.43 10.87
CA ALA A 399 24.80 3.32 9.91
C ALA A 399 23.72 3.52 8.81
N ASN A 400 22.53 4.03 9.16
CA ASN A 400 21.51 4.35 8.15
C ASN A 400 21.92 5.52 7.25
N LYS A 401 22.61 6.54 7.78
CA LYS A 401 23.13 7.66 7.00
C LYS A 401 24.20 7.18 6.02
N GLU A 402 25.16 6.39 6.49
CA GLU A 402 26.18 5.74 5.66
C GLU A 402 25.55 4.85 4.59
N LYS A 403 24.57 4.01 4.95
CA LYS A 403 23.85 3.17 3.99
C LYS A 403 23.10 3.99 2.94
N LYS A 404 22.52 5.13 3.33
CA LYS A 404 21.82 6.04 2.41
C LYS A 404 22.80 6.77 1.50
N GLU A 405 23.95 7.19 2.01
CA GLU A 405 25.03 7.79 1.24
C GLU A 405 25.66 6.80 0.28
N LYS A 406 25.98 5.58 0.73
CA LYS A 406 26.43 4.48 -0.12
C LYS A 406 25.45 4.20 -1.25
N ARG A 407 24.14 4.08 -0.97
CA ARG A 407 23.09 3.95 -2.00
C ARG A 407 23.01 5.15 -2.94
N ARG A 408 23.30 6.36 -2.46
CA ARG A 408 23.34 7.58 -3.28
C ARG A 408 24.56 7.59 -4.19
N MET A 409 25.71 7.15 -3.69
CA MET A 409 26.97 6.99 -4.44
C MET A 409 26.82 5.88 -5.48
N GLU A 410 26.36 4.69 -5.10
CA GLU A 410 26.03 3.59 -6.02
C GLU A 410 25.04 4.04 -7.12
N ARG A 411 24.05 4.87 -6.78
CA ARG A 411 23.13 5.45 -7.78
C ARG A 411 23.83 6.46 -8.69
N LYS A 412 24.69 7.33 -8.15
CA LYS A 412 25.50 8.28 -8.93
C LYS A 412 26.47 7.55 -9.86
N GLU A 413 27.14 6.52 -9.38
CA GLU A 413 28.05 5.66 -10.15
C GLU A 413 27.30 4.86 -11.21
N TRP A 414 26.10 4.35 -10.91
CA TRP A 414 25.24 3.69 -11.89
C TRP A 414 24.76 4.66 -12.97
N MET A 415 24.39 5.90 -12.61
CA MET A 415 24.07 6.95 -13.59
C MET A 415 25.31 7.35 -14.40
N GLY A 416 26.45 7.54 -13.75
CA GLY A 416 27.72 7.85 -14.42
C GLY A 416 28.17 6.76 -15.39
N ARG A 417 28.03 5.47 -15.05
CA ARG A 417 28.30 4.35 -15.96
C ARG A 417 27.32 4.25 -17.12
N VAL A 418 26.09 4.74 -16.96
CA VAL A 418 25.12 4.86 -18.06
C VAL A 418 25.50 6.01 -18.99
N ASP A 419 26.12 7.07 -18.45
CA ASP A 419 26.56 8.25 -19.21
C ASP A 419 27.96 8.12 -19.84
N SER A 420 28.75 7.09 -19.49
CA SER A 420 30.16 6.93 -19.94
C SER A 420 30.45 5.70 -20.80
N GLU A 421 29.42 4.96 -21.26
CA GLU A 421 29.61 4.12 -22.44
C GLU A 421 29.70 5.02 -23.68
N PRO A 422 30.67 4.79 -24.59
CA PRO A 422 30.85 5.64 -25.76
C PRO A 422 29.56 5.67 -26.57
N GLU A 423 29.11 6.89 -26.89
CA GLU A 423 28.10 7.15 -27.92
C GLU A 423 28.60 6.53 -29.22
N GLY A 424 28.18 5.29 -29.51
CA GLY A 424 28.15 4.83 -30.89
C GLY A 424 27.28 5.80 -31.68
N GLU A 425 27.57 6.00 -32.97
CA GLU A 425 26.95 6.98 -33.89
C GLU A 425 25.41 6.94 -34.03
N ASN A 426 24.69 6.22 -33.16
CA ASN A 426 23.24 6.13 -33.05
C ASN A 426 22.68 6.42 -31.65
N GLY A 427 23.36 7.18 -30.79
CA GLY A 427 22.75 7.95 -29.70
C GLY A 427 21.71 7.25 -28.79
N GLU A 428 21.86 5.95 -28.49
CA GLU A 428 20.88 5.22 -27.66
C GLU A 428 21.57 4.43 -26.53
N ALA A 429 21.34 4.90 -25.30
CA ALA A 429 21.50 4.08 -24.10
C ALA A 429 20.69 2.78 -24.26
N LYS A 430 21.37 1.64 -24.12
CA LYS A 430 20.84 0.27 -24.23
C LYS A 430 19.69 0.03 -23.22
N LEU A 431 18.49 0.47 -23.57
CA LEU A 431 17.27 0.28 -22.79
C LEU A 431 16.74 -1.14 -23.06
N ASN A 432 16.92 -2.04 -22.10
CA ASN A 432 16.38 -3.41 -22.09
C ASN A 432 14.97 -3.51 -22.71
N ASN A 433 14.77 -4.53 -23.55
CA ASN A 433 13.54 -4.92 -24.28
C ASN A 433 12.28 -5.07 -23.41
N THR A 434 11.81 -3.97 -22.82
CA THR A 434 10.50 -3.87 -22.16
C THR A 434 9.67 -2.83 -22.90
N PHE A 435 8.44 -3.18 -23.26
CA PHE A 435 7.47 -2.27 -23.88
C PHE A 435 6.92 -1.23 -22.88
N LEU A 436 7.23 -1.39 -21.59
CA LEU A 436 6.91 -0.47 -20.51
C LEU A 436 7.95 0.65 -20.38
N LEU A 437 7.51 1.90 -20.47
CA LEU A 437 8.33 3.05 -20.08
C LEU A 437 8.61 3.03 -18.57
N LYS A 438 9.78 3.49 -18.13
CA LYS A 438 10.12 3.60 -16.69
C LYS A 438 9.27 4.73 -16.07
N PHE A 439 8.32 4.39 -15.20
CA PHE A 439 7.47 5.37 -14.49
C PHE A 439 7.91 5.57 -13.02
N TRP A 440 7.79 6.81 -12.52
CA TRP A 440 8.53 7.35 -11.36
C TRP A 440 7.72 7.44 -10.05
N SER A 441 8.44 7.56 -8.92
CA SER A 441 8.01 7.37 -7.53
C SER A 441 6.92 8.31 -6.94
N ARG A 442 6.54 9.41 -7.60
CA ARG A 442 5.57 10.40 -7.06
C ARG A 442 4.11 9.98 -7.20
N SER A 443 3.77 9.06 -8.10
CA SER A 443 2.39 8.62 -8.32
C SER A 443 1.89 7.65 -7.24
N LYS A 444 2.81 6.97 -6.55
CA LYS A 444 2.45 6.04 -5.47
C LYS A 444 1.78 6.74 -4.29
N ASP A 445 2.29 7.87 -3.83
CA ASP A 445 1.65 8.60 -2.73
C ASP A 445 0.26 9.10 -3.10
N LYS A 446 0.03 9.47 -4.38
CA LYS A 446 -1.31 9.80 -4.88
C LYS A 446 -2.23 8.57 -4.86
N VAL A 447 -1.79 7.42 -5.38
CA VAL A 447 -2.59 6.17 -5.38
C VAL A 447 -2.90 5.72 -3.97
N LEU A 448 -1.90 5.72 -3.09
CA LEU A 448 -2.06 5.35 -1.69
C LEU A 448 -2.95 6.36 -0.94
N GLY A 449 -2.82 7.66 -1.23
CA GLY A 449 -3.70 8.71 -0.72
C GLY A 449 -5.16 8.51 -1.16
N TRP A 450 -5.40 8.19 -2.44
CA TRP A 450 -6.73 7.88 -2.93
C TRP A 450 -7.33 6.63 -2.28
N ARG A 451 -6.53 5.58 -2.05
CA ARG A 451 -7.00 4.39 -1.32
C ARG A 451 -7.40 4.72 0.12
N ALA A 452 -6.59 5.51 0.82
CA ALA A 452 -6.93 5.96 2.16
C ALA A 452 -8.19 6.85 2.16
N ALA A 453 -8.39 7.69 1.13
CA ALA A 453 -9.57 8.54 1.00
C ALA A 453 -10.84 7.72 0.72
N GLN A 454 -10.74 6.67 -0.11
CA GLN A 454 -11.82 5.72 -0.33
C GLN A 454 -12.16 4.95 0.94
N ALA A 455 -11.14 4.49 1.68
CA ALA A 455 -11.35 3.83 2.97
C ALA A 455 -12.03 4.75 3.98
N MET A 456 -11.73 6.06 3.98
CA MET A 456 -12.40 7.03 4.84
C MET A 456 -13.92 7.12 4.59
N GLN A 457 -14.37 6.92 3.34
CA GLN A 457 -15.78 6.97 2.98
C GLN A 457 -16.50 5.61 3.11
N PHE A 458 -15.83 4.52 2.71
CA PHE A 458 -16.46 3.21 2.52
C PHE A 458 -15.79 2.07 3.29
N GLY A 459 -14.62 2.32 3.87
CA GLY A 459 -13.82 1.32 4.56
C GLY A 459 -14.41 0.97 5.93
N GLN A 460 -14.18 -0.27 6.35
CA GLN A 460 -14.53 -0.73 7.69
C GLN A 460 -13.79 0.12 8.75
N PRO A 461 -14.48 0.66 9.78
CA PRO A 461 -13.82 1.40 10.85
C PRO A 461 -12.94 0.51 11.72
N LEU A 462 -11.76 1.01 12.07
CA LEU A 462 -10.87 0.44 13.09
C LEU A 462 -10.45 1.54 14.06
N ILE A 463 -10.70 1.31 15.35
CA ILE A 463 -10.51 2.32 16.38
C ILE A 463 -9.22 2.06 17.16
N PHE A 464 -8.43 3.11 17.34
CA PHE A 464 -7.39 3.20 18.36
C PHE A 464 -7.88 4.09 19.51
N ASP A 465 -8.01 3.51 20.69
CA ASP A 465 -8.50 4.17 21.90
C ASP A 465 -7.35 4.84 22.66
N MET A 466 -7.32 6.18 22.66
CA MET A 466 -6.25 7.01 23.24
C MET A 466 -6.48 7.34 24.73
N SER A 467 -7.37 6.63 25.43
CA SER A 467 -7.67 6.90 26.85
C SER A 467 -6.56 6.53 27.85
N TYR A 468 -5.43 6.01 27.38
CA TYR A 468 -4.37 5.42 28.23
C TYR A 468 -3.21 6.36 28.59
N GLU A 469 -3.34 7.67 28.36
CA GLU A 469 -2.25 8.64 28.61
C GLU A 469 -1.69 8.55 30.03
N GLN A 470 -2.55 8.47 31.05
CA GLN A 470 -2.17 8.43 32.46
C GLN A 470 -1.47 7.12 32.88
N HIS A 471 -1.57 6.08 32.05
CA HIS A 471 -0.97 4.76 32.32
C HIS A 471 0.43 4.62 31.72
N MET A 472 0.94 5.62 31.00
CA MET A 472 2.19 5.53 30.27
C MET A 472 3.16 6.65 30.62
N SER A 473 4.44 6.29 30.76
CA SER A 473 5.52 7.26 30.82
C SER A 473 5.69 8.01 29.50
N ARG A 474 6.37 9.17 29.53
CA ARG A 474 6.72 9.95 28.33
C ARG A 474 7.38 9.08 27.25
N MET A 475 8.26 8.17 27.65
CA MET A 475 8.95 7.27 26.72
C MET A 475 8.02 6.20 26.12
N GLU A 476 7.04 5.71 26.87
CA GLU A 476 6.03 4.78 26.36
C GLU A 476 5.08 5.47 25.39
N ILE A 477 4.63 6.70 25.68
CA ILE A 477 3.84 7.51 24.74
C ILE A 477 4.60 7.70 23.41
N GLN A 478 5.89 8.04 23.45
CA GLN A 478 6.72 8.15 22.23
C GLN A 478 6.77 6.83 21.43
N ASN A 479 6.80 5.69 22.10
CA ASN A 479 6.77 4.37 21.44
C ASN A 479 5.39 4.07 20.86
N THR A 480 4.32 4.37 21.59
CA THR A 480 2.93 4.24 21.13
C THR A 480 2.71 5.01 19.85
N ILE A 481 3.13 6.29 19.82
CA ILE A 481 3.07 7.12 18.62
C ILE A 481 3.90 6.51 17.49
N SER A 482 5.11 6.02 17.77
CA SER A 482 5.94 5.37 16.74
C SER A 482 5.25 4.15 16.12
N GLN A 483 4.54 3.33 16.91
CA GLN A 483 3.77 2.19 16.41
C GLN A 483 2.51 2.62 15.64
N LEU A 484 1.86 3.71 16.04
CA LEU A 484 0.71 4.28 15.32
C LEU A 484 1.10 4.86 13.96
N LEU A 485 2.28 5.49 13.86
CA LEU A 485 2.88 5.93 12.59
C LEU A 485 3.10 4.74 11.65
N GLU A 486 3.65 3.64 12.16
CA GLU A 486 3.81 2.42 11.38
C GLU A 486 2.46 1.84 10.97
N THR A 487 1.48 1.92 11.86
CA THR A 487 0.10 1.44 11.63
C THR A 487 -0.58 2.18 10.49
N GLU A 488 -0.54 3.52 10.48
CA GLU A 488 -0.99 4.34 9.35
C GLU A 488 -0.31 3.87 8.06
N GLY A 489 1.02 3.71 8.10
CA GLY A 489 1.79 3.34 6.94
C GLY A 489 1.37 1.97 6.38
N TRP A 490 1.16 0.98 7.23
CA TRP A 490 0.69 -0.36 6.83
C TRP A 490 -0.73 -0.32 6.26
N ASN A 491 -1.63 0.40 6.93
CA ASN A 491 -3.00 0.55 6.49
C ASN A 491 -3.09 1.22 5.12
N ARG A 492 -2.37 2.34 4.93
CA ARG A 492 -2.32 3.08 3.66
C ARG A 492 -1.81 2.22 2.50
N ARG A 493 -0.96 1.21 2.76
CA ARG A 493 -0.42 0.29 1.75
C ARG A 493 -1.28 -0.95 1.51
N ALA A 494 -2.32 -1.18 2.30
CA ALA A 494 -3.19 -2.33 2.15
C ALA A 494 -3.95 -2.29 0.81
N THR A 495 -4.35 -3.47 0.35
CA THR A 495 -5.29 -3.64 -0.77
C THR A 495 -6.66 -3.05 -0.43
N ASP A 496 -7.12 -3.33 0.80
CA ASP A 496 -8.40 -2.90 1.32
C ASP A 496 -8.23 -2.30 2.74
N PRO A 497 -7.83 -1.01 2.84
CA PRO A 497 -7.53 -0.36 4.11
C PRO A 497 -8.74 -0.22 5.03
N PHE A 498 -8.50 -0.13 6.34
CA PHE A 498 -9.48 0.34 7.30
C PHE A 498 -9.64 1.86 7.23
N HIS A 499 -10.80 2.36 7.63
CA HIS A 499 -10.92 3.74 8.09
C HIS A 499 -10.39 3.81 9.52
N LEU A 500 -9.25 4.45 9.73
CA LEU A 500 -8.67 4.60 11.07
C LEU A 500 -9.38 5.71 11.84
N HIS A 501 -9.77 5.39 13.07
CA HIS A 501 -10.34 6.34 14.03
C HIS A 501 -9.47 6.43 15.28
N PHE A 502 -9.02 7.63 15.62
CA PHE A 502 -8.34 7.90 16.89
C PHE A 502 -9.34 8.58 17.83
N CYS A 503 -9.92 7.79 18.74
CA CYS A 503 -10.92 8.25 19.71
C CYS A 503 -10.26 8.58 21.05
N ASN A 504 -10.95 9.36 21.88
CA ASN A 504 -10.44 9.86 23.17
C ASN A 504 -9.12 10.66 23.05
N LEU A 505 -8.83 11.22 21.86
CA LEU A 505 -7.64 12.05 21.67
C LEU A 505 -7.94 13.47 22.14
N GLN A 506 -7.57 13.79 23.38
CA GLN A 506 -7.81 15.11 23.95
C GLN A 506 -6.93 16.18 23.29
N PRO A 507 -7.46 17.40 23.06
CA PRO A 507 -6.65 18.56 22.69
C PRO A 507 -5.52 18.77 23.70
N ASP A 508 -4.33 19.13 23.22
CA ASP A 508 -3.11 19.39 23.99
C ASP A 508 -2.58 18.19 24.81
N SER A 509 -3.16 17.00 24.62
CA SER A 509 -2.65 15.74 25.19
C SER A 509 -1.20 15.48 24.79
N SER A 510 -0.51 14.67 25.59
CA SER A 510 0.85 14.21 25.28
C SER A 510 0.90 13.43 23.97
N TYR A 511 -0.18 12.71 23.61
CA TYR A 511 -0.31 12.10 22.29
C TYR A 511 -0.31 13.13 21.18
N GLN A 512 -1.19 14.14 21.24
CA GLN A 512 -1.31 15.13 20.18
C GLN A 512 -0.02 15.93 20.00
N ARG A 513 0.63 16.33 21.10
CA ARG A 513 1.92 17.02 21.07
C ARG A 513 3.00 16.19 20.38
N GLU A 514 3.08 14.88 20.68
CA GLU A 514 4.06 14.01 20.04
C GLU A 514 3.71 13.72 18.57
N PHE A 515 2.43 13.59 18.19
CA PHE A 515 2.01 13.49 16.79
C PHE A 515 2.45 14.72 15.99
N LEU A 516 2.16 15.93 16.50
CA LEU A 516 2.57 17.19 15.88
C LEU A 516 4.10 17.31 15.78
N LYS A 517 4.85 16.87 16.79
CA LYS A 517 6.32 16.84 16.76
C LYS A 517 6.86 15.93 15.65
N ARG A 518 6.20 14.81 15.35
CA ARG A 518 6.68 13.82 14.36
C ARG A 518 6.24 14.11 12.93
N TYR A 519 5.00 14.53 12.73
CA TYR A 519 4.44 14.80 11.40
C TYR A 519 4.57 16.27 10.97
N GLY A 520 4.65 17.20 11.94
CA GLY A 520 4.38 18.62 11.69
C GLY A 520 2.87 18.90 11.58
N PRO A 521 2.44 20.16 11.78
CA PRO A 521 1.03 20.52 11.80
C PRO A 521 0.32 20.27 10.46
N GLU A 522 0.97 20.62 9.34
CA GLU A 522 0.41 20.46 8.00
C GLU A 522 0.19 18.98 7.65
N THR A 523 1.21 18.14 7.85
CA THR A 523 1.11 16.72 7.51
C THR A 523 0.08 16.04 8.40
N TRP A 524 0.04 16.35 9.69
CA TRP A 524 -0.95 15.80 10.63
C TRP A 524 -2.38 16.09 10.18
N GLN A 525 -2.68 17.32 9.76
CA GLN A 525 -3.99 17.71 9.24
C GLN A 525 -4.34 17.03 7.90
N SER A 526 -3.33 16.67 7.11
CA SER A 526 -3.52 15.99 5.83
C SER A 526 -3.68 14.46 5.93
N LEU A 527 -3.51 13.88 7.13
CA LEU A 527 -3.71 12.45 7.32
C LEU A 527 -5.19 12.10 7.16
N LEU A 528 -5.46 11.03 6.42
CA LEU A 528 -6.80 10.51 6.19
C LEU A 528 -7.21 9.57 7.32
N ILE A 529 -7.20 10.12 8.55
CA ILE A 529 -7.54 9.46 9.81
C ILE A 529 -8.56 10.36 10.50
N THR A 530 -9.66 9.78 10.98
CA THR A 530 -10.63 10.53 11.78
C THR A 530 -10.16 10.64 13.22
N THR A 531 -9.82 11.84 13.67
CA THR A 531 -9.40 12.11 15.05
C THR A 531 -10.51 12.81 15.83
N THR A 532 -10.74 12.42 17.08
CA THR A 532 -11.81 12.98 17.91
C THR A 532 -11.50 12.83 19.41
N SER A 533 -11.96 13.80 20.20
CA SER A 533 -11.91 13.75 21.67
C SER A 533 -13.05 12.91 22.28
N GLN A 534 -14.07 12.57 21.49
CA GLN A 534 -15.23 11.78 21.94
C GLN A 534 -14.87 10.30 22.12
N SER A 535 -15.68 9.60 22.92
CA SER A 535 -15.53 8.17 23.12
C SER A 535 -16.07 7.38 21.94
N HIS A 536 -15.50 6.20 21.72
CA HIS A 536 -15.95 5.29 20.66
C HIS A 536 -17.40 4.83 20.83
N VAL A 537 -17.94 4.82 22.06
CA VAL A 537 -19.34 4.48 22.33
C VAL A 537 -20.34 5.59 21.96
N ASP A 538 -19.86 6.82 21.80
CA ASP A 538 -20.70 7.97 21.41
C ASP A 538 -20.81 8.07 19.89
N LEU A 539 -19.83 7.52 19.17
CA LEU A 539 -19.69 7.62 17.72
C LEU A 539 -20.24 6.41 16.97
N PHE A 540 -20.21 5.23 17.60
CA PHE A 540 -20.58 3.97 16.97
C PHE A 540 -21.64 3.22 17.78
N PRO A 541 -22.54 2.48 17.12
CA PRO A 541 -23.52 1.66 17.83
C PRO A 541 -22.83 0.59 18.67
N ARG A 542 -23.16 0.49 19.95
CA ARG A 542 -22.42 -0.27 20.98
C ARG A 542 -22.22 -1.75 20.62
N GLU A 543 -23.25 -2.35 20.09
CA GLU A 543 -23.45 -3.71 19.61
C GLU A 543 -22.61 -4.04 18.37
N SER A 544 -22.15 -3.02 17.64
CA SER A 544 -21.18 -3.16 16.56
C SER A 544 -19.74 -3.22 17.08
N LEU A 545 -19.47 -2.70 18.29
CA LEU A 545 -18.13 -2.56 18.85
C LEU A 545 -17.62 -3.86 19.46
N VAL A 546 -16.36 -4.21 19.16
CA VAL A 546 -15.64 -5.33 19.77
C VAL A 546 -14.27 -4.86 20.23
N TYR A 547 -14.04 -4.85 21.55
CA TYR A 547 -12.77 -4.46 22.14
C TYR A 547 -11.78 -5.62 22.11
N LEU A 548 -10.66 -5.45 21.40
CA LEU A 548 -9.61 -6.45 21.29
C LEU A 548 -8.63 -6.31 22.46
N THR A 549 -8.55 -7.37 23.26
CA THR A 549 -7.63 -7.45 24.41
C THR A 549 -7.20 -8.89 24.64
N ALA A 550 -5.92 -9.10 24.92
CA ALA A 550 -5.36 -10.44 25.15
C ALA A 550 -5.97 -11.13 26.37
N ASP A 551 -6.48 -10.36 27.33
CA ASP A 551 -7.08 -10.84 28.57
C ASP A 551 -8.55 -11.27 28.41
N SER A 552 -9.14 -11.12 27.22
CA SER A 552 -10.52 -11.54 26.97
C SER A 552 -10.66 -13.06 27.03
N ARG A 553 -11.79 -13.53 27.60
CA ARG A 553 -12.16 -14.95 27.59
C ARG A 553 -12.68 -15.42 26.23
N ASN A 554 -13.23 -14.50 25.43
CA ASN A 554 -13.80 -14.84 24.13
C ASN A 554 -12.71 -14.82 23.07
N VAL A 555 -12.68 -15.84 22.22
CA VAL A 555 -11.70 -15.98 21.14
C VAL A 555 -12.32 -15.50 19.83
N LEU A 556 -11.58 -14.69 19.08
CA LEU A 556 -12.01 -14.24 17.75
C LEU A 556 -11.69 -15.31 16.70
N TYR A 557 -12.56 -16.31 16.54
CA TYR A 557 -12.39 -17.38 15.56
C TYR A 557 -12.61 -16.96 14.11
N THR A 558 -13.43 -15.94 13.87
CA THR A 558 -13.76 -15.48 12.52
C THR A 558 -13.70 -13.96 12.48
N PHE A 559 -13.00 -13.42 11.48
CA PHE A 559 -13.01 -11.99 11.23
C PHE A 559 -14.38 -11.57 10.69
N ASN A 560 -14.98 -10.53 11.28
CA ASN A 560 -16.31 -10.06 10.91
C ASN A 560 -16.23 -8.64 10.33
N HIS A 561 -16.56 -8.51 9.05
CA HIS A 561 -16.56 -7.23 8.32
C HIS A 561 -17.65 -6.25 8.75
N SER A 562 -18.68 -6.70 9.48
CA SER A 562 -19.77 -5.86 9.99
C SER A 562 -19.52 -5.28 11.38
N LYS A 563 -18.40 -5.65 12.04
CA LYS A 563 -18.05 -5.18 13.39
C LYS A 563 -17.01 -4.07 13.32
N VAL A 564 -16.95 -3.25 14.37
CA VAL A 564 -15.95 -2.22 14.55
C VAL A 564 -15.02 -2.66 15.66
N TYR A 565 -13.77 -2.95 15.31
CA TYR A 565 -12.78 -3.41 16.26
C TYR A 565 -12.10 -2.23 16.96
N ILE A 566 -11.84 -2.37 18.26
CA ILE A 566 -11.16 -1.38 19.09
C ILE A 566 -9.85 -1.97 19.59
N ILE A 567 -8.75 -1.22 19.45
CA ILE A 567 -7.44 -1.53 19.99
C ILE A 567 -7.05 -0.41 20.96
N GLY A 568 -6.67 -0.76 22.19
CA GLY A 568 -6.14 0.22 23.13
C GLY A 568 -4.79 0.76 22.65
N ALA A 569 -4.68 2.07 22.46
CA ALA A 569 -3.44 2.72 22.03
C ALA A 569 -2.48 2.85 23.22
N LEU A 570 -1.91 1.73 23.65
CA LEU A 570 -1.02 1.66 24.81
C LEU A 570 0.16 0.73 24.56
N VAL A 571 1.32 1.09 25.11
CA VAL A 571 2.53 0.28 25.14
C VAL A 571 2.85 0.02 26.60
N ASP A 572 2.48 -1.16 27.07
CA ASP A 572 2.78 -1.58 28.44
C ASP A 572 4.06 -2.42 28.48
N ARG A 573 5.11 -1.90 29.11
CA ARG A 573 6.35 -2.64 29.38
C ARG A 573 6.36 -3.32 30.75
N SER A 574 5.41 -2.99 31.63
CA SER A 574 5.35 -3.42 33.02
C SER A 574 3.99 -4.06 33.27
N SER A 575 3.91 -5.39 33.21
CA SER A 575 2.72 -6.24 33.45
C SER A 575 1.57 -5.65 34.30
N GLN A 576 0.84 -4.65 33.79
CA GLN A 576 -0.38 -4.10 34.35
C GLN A 576 -1.51 -4.87 33.68
N SER A 577 -1.70 -6.11 34.13
CA SER A 577 -2.64 -7.03 33.51
C SER A 577 -4.06 -6.44 33.51
N ALA A 578 -4.72 -6.46 32.34
CA ALA A 578 -6.14 -6.20 32.16
C ALA A 578 -6.68 -4.75 32.22
N VAL A 579 -5.87 -3.70 32.05
CA VAL A 579 -6.39 -2.31 32.00
C VAL A 579 -7.40 -2.11 30.86
N SER A 580 -7.11 -2.63 29.66
CA SER A 580 -8.02 -2.54 28.51
C SER A 580 -9.29 -3.36 28.67
N LEU A 581 -9.19 -4.56 29.27
CA LEU A 581 -10.34 -5.39 29.59
C LEU A 581 -11.26 -4.73 30.63
N ALA A 582 -10.68 -4.12 31.68
CA ALA A 582 -11.44 -3.39 32.69
C ALA A 582 -12.19 -2.20 32.07
N ASN A 583 -11.54 -1.45 31.19
CA ASN A 583 -12.18 -0.33 30.48
C ASN A 583 -13.35 -0.81 29.60
N ALA A 584 -13.14 -1.88 28.81
CA ALA A 584 -14.19 -2.44 27.96
C ALA A 584 -15.40 -2.96 28.76
N LYS A 585 -15.15 -3.62 29.90
CA LYS A 585 -16.22 -4.09 30.80
C LYS A 585 -17.01 -2.93 31.42
N ARG A 586 -16.33 -1.87 31.86
CA ARG A 586 -16.99 -0.67 32.41
C ARG A 586 -17.94 -0.02 31.39
N LEU A 587 -17.58 -0.07 30.11
CA LEU A 587 -18.38 0.45 29.01
C LEU A 587 -19.41 -0.55 28.46
N ASN A 588 -19.51 -1.75 29.05
CA ASN A 588 -20.39 -2.84 28.61
C ASN A 588 -20.20 -3.21 27.13
N LEU A 589 -18.94 -3.35 26.70
CA LEU A 589 -18.58 -3.73 25.33
C LEU A 589 -18.29 -5.21 25.21
N ALA A 590 -18.58 -5.78 24.03
CA ALA A 590 -18.10 -7.11 23.69
C ALA A 590 -16.57 -7.11 23.62
N THR A 591 -15.93 -8.14 24.17
CA THR A 591 -14.46 -8.26 24.16
C THR A 591 -14.03 -9.53 23.44
N ALA A 592 -12.89 -9.51 22.75
CA ALA A 592 -12.31 -10.69 22.13
C ALA A 592 -10.78 -10.67 22.17
N ARG A 593 -10.14 -11.85 22.24
CA ARG A 593 -8.71 -12.03 22.06
C ARG A 593 -8.42 -12.69 20.72
N LEU A 594 -7.22 -12.46 20.17
CA LEU A 594 -6.76 -13.18 18.99
C LEU A 594 -6.61 -14.69 19.31
N PRO A 595 -6.81 -15.57 18.32
CA PRO A 595 -6.73 -17.02 18.51
C PRO A 595 -5.27 -17.50 18.55
N LEU A 596 -4.44 -16.92 19.42
CA LEU A 596 -3.02 -17.25 19.50
C LEU A 596 -2.79 -18.67 20.02
N ASP A 597 -3.54 -19.06 21.06
CA ASP A 597 -3.41 -20.38 21.70
C ASP A 597 -3.93 -21.52 20.84
N GLU A 598 -4.83 -21.19 19.93
CA GLU A 598 -5.50 -22.13 19.04
C GLU A 598 -4.66 -22.44 17.80
N PHE A 599 -3.78 -21.51 17.39
CA PHE A 599 -2.99 -21.63 16.17
C PHE A 599 -1.49 -21.77 16.40
N LEU A 600 -0.94 -21.30 17.54
CA LEU A 600 0.50 -21.27 17.79
C LEU A 600 0.90 -22.08 19.03
N HIS A 601 2.00 -22.83 18.90
CA HIS A 601 2.72 -23.41 20.04
C HIS A 601 3.48 -22.30 20.78
N TRP A 602 2.80 -21.63 21.73
CA TRP A 602 3.36 -20.49 22.45
C TRP A 602 4.48 -20.93 23.42
N GLU A 603 5.66 -20.34 23.29
CA GLU A 603 6.84 -20.71 24.10
C GLU A 603 7.12 -19.67 25.20
N CYS A 604 7.23 -18.40 24.83
CA CYS A 604 7.73 -17.39 25.73
C CYS A 604 7.16 -15.98 25.49
N GLY A 605 7.19 -15.19 26.55
CA GLY A 605 6.76 -13.79 26.54
C GLY A 605 5.24 -13.61 26.60
N ALA A 606 4.83 -12.36 26.83
CA ALA A 606 3.42 -12.00 26.92
C ALA A 606 2.72 -12.06 25.56
N LYS A 607 1.43 -12.41 25.58
CA LYS A 607 0.54 -12.43 24.41
C LYS A 607 0.04 -11.05 23.97
N ASN A 608 0.46 -10.00 24.67
CA ASN A 608 0.29 -8.62 24.23
C ASN A 608 1.17 -8.36 22.99
N LEU A 609 0.52 -8.03 21.89
CA LEU A 609 1.16 -7.67 20.61
C LEU A 609 1.19 -6.15 20.46
N THR A 610 2.14 -5.65 19.67
CA THR A 610 2.26 -4.20 19.40
C THR A 610 1.18 -3.72 18.43
N LEU A 611 0.91 -2.42 18.40
CA LEU A 611 -0.15 -1.84 17.56
C LEU A 611 0.09 -2.11 16.07
N ASP A 612 1.35 -2.04 15.63
CA ASP A 612 1.76 -2.37 14.26
C ASP A 612 1.58 -3.86 13.92
N GLN A 613 1.74 -4.76 14.90
CA GLN A 613 1.45 -6.19 14.70
C GLN A 613 -0.05 -6.41 14.58
N MET A 614 -0.84 -5.78 15.47
CA MET A 614 -2.30 -5.90 15.47
C MET A 614 -2.90 -5.47 14.13
N ILE A 615 -2.51 -4.31 13.58
CA ILE A 615 -3.04 -3.88 12.28
C ILE A 615 -2.65 -4.84 11.14
N ARG A 616 -1.43 -5.37 11.12
CA ARG A 616 -0.98 -6.31 10.07
C ARG A 616 -1.76 -7.62 10.13
N ILE A 617 -2.01 -8.12 11.34
CA ILE A 617 -2.85 -9.29 11.58
C ILE A 617 -4.28 -9.01 11.10
N LEU A 618 -4.90 -7.91 11.54
CA LEU A 618 -6.28 -7.59 11.20
C LEU A 618 -6.47 -7.31 9.70
N LEU A 619 -5.55 -6.60 9.05
CA LEU A 619 -5.57 -6.39 7.59
C LEU A 619 -5.53 -7.72 6.84
N THR A 620 -4.69 -8.65 7.28
CA THR A 620 -4.54 -9.95 6.63
C THR A 620 -5.73 -10.86 6.90
N ALA A 621 -6.27 -10.84 8.11
CA ALA A 621 -7.49 -11.54 8.46
C ALA A 621 -8.69 -10.99 7.67
N LYS A 622 -8.78 -9.66 7.48
CA LYS A 622 -9.81 -8.99 6.67
C LYS A 622 -9.75 -9.40 5.20
N ASP A 623 -8.55 -9.45 4.62
CA ASP A 623 -8.33 -9.76 3.21
C ASP A 623 -8.47 -11.25 2.90
N THR A 624 -7.99 -12.13 3.79
CA THR A 624 -7.87 -13.57 3.50
C THR A 624 -8.79 -14.48 4.30
N GLY A 625 -9.34 -14.01 5.42
CA GLY A 625 -10.07 -14.84 6.39
C GLY A 625 -9.23 -15.90 7.11
N SER A 626 -7.93 -16.01 6.82
CA SER A 626 -7.05 -17.07 7.33
C SER A 626 -6.21 -16.59 8.51
N TRP A 627 -6.46 -17.17 9.70
CA TRP A 627 -5.65 -16.89 10.89
C TRP A 627 -4.22 -17.41 10.77
N GLU A 628 -3.98 -18.52 10.07
CA GLU A 628 -2.62 -19.02 9.82
C GLU A 628 -1.76 -17.95 9.14
N LYS A 629 -2.27 -17.37 8.04
CA LYS A 629 -1.57 -16.28 7.32
C LYS A 629 -1.46 -15.02 8.16
N ALA A 630 -2.53 -14.65 8.87
CA ALA A 630 -2.54 -13.44 9.67
C ALA A 630 -1.54 -13.51 10.83
N LEU A 631 -1.41 -14.67 11.47
CA LEU A 631 -0.53 -14.87 12.63
C LEU A 631 0.94 -15.06 12.26
N GLU A 632 1.31 -15.14 10.98
CA GLU A 632 2.72 -15.05 10.55
C GLU A 632 3.42 -13.75 10.98
N PHE A 633 2.62 -12.71 11.28
CA PHE A 633 3.11 -11.43 11.80
C PHE A 633 3.41 -11.44 13.30
N VAL A 634 3.10 -12.54 14.00
CA VAL A 634 3.57 -12.76 15.36
C VAL A 634 5.08 -13.04 15.34
N PRO A 635 5.88 -12.43 16.23
CA PRO A 635 7.32 -12.67 16.24
C PRO A 635 7.68 -14.13 16.51
N LYS A 636 8.43 -14.76 15.58
CA LYS A 636 8.87 -16.16 15.67
C LYS A 636 9.54 -16.55 16.99
N ARG A 637 10.23 -15.63 17.65
CA ARG A 637 10.85 -15.88 18.96
C ARG A 637 9.85 -16.20 20.09
N LYS A 638 8.55 -15.99 19.89
CA LYS A 638 7.51 -16.22 20.90
C LYS A 638 6.86 -17.61 20.79
N HIS A 639 7.07 -18.33 19.69
CA HIS A 639 6.37 -19.59 19.41
C HIS A 639 7.23 -20.57 18.59
N ASP A 640 7.04 -21.88 18.81
CA ASP A 640 7.78 -22.94 18.09
C ASP A 640 7.19 -23.24 16.70
N GLY A 641 5.98 -22.76 16.42
CA GLY A 641 5.32 -22.96 15.12
C GLY A 641 3.82 -23.00 15.22
N PHE A 642 3.18 -23.37 14.11
CA PHE A 642 1.73 -23.55 14.03
C PHE A 642 1.32 -24.99 14.37
N TYR A 643 0.15 -25.17 15.00
CA TYR A 643 -0.43 -26.50 15.13
C TYR A 643 -0.71 -27.09 13.74
N LYS A 644 -0.33 -28.36 13.52
CA LYS A 644 -0.68 -29.08 12.29
C LYS A 644 -2.18 -29.33 12.28
N HIS A 645 -2.91 -28.73 11.35
CA HIS A 645 -4.32 -29.07 11.13
C HIS A 645 -4.44 -30.50 10.61
N THR A 646 -4.83 -31.45 11.47
CA THR A 646 -5.39 -32.73 11.03
C THR A 646 -6.83 -32.46 10.60
N ARG A 647 -7.20 -32.84 9.37
CA ARG A 647 -8.52 -32.59 8.72
C ARG A 647 -9.74 -33.22 9.41
N GLU A 648 -9.66 -33.63 10.67
CA GLU A 648 -10.70 -34.39 11.37
C GLU A 648 -11.73 -33.52 12.12
N ASN A 649 -11.46 -32.24 12.35
CA ASN A 649 -12.33 -31.39 13.18
C ASN A 649 -13.38 -30.55 12.41
N GLU A 650 -13.34 -30.51 11.07
CA GLU A 650 -14.40 -29.87 10.27
C GLU A 650 -15.69 -30.72 10.22
N ALA A 651 -15.62 -32.01 10.56
CA ALA A 651 -16.78 -32.91 10.57
C ALA A 651 -17.66 -32.79 11.84
N LYS A 652 -17.27 -32.00 12.84
CA LYS A 652 -18.01 -31.85 14.11
C LYS A 652 -18.78 -30.53 14.25
N SER A 653 -18.76 -29.65 13.25
CA SER A 653 -19.43 -28.33 13.32
C SER A 653 -20.71 -28.20 12.49
N THR A 654 -21.27 -29.29 11.96
CA THR A 654 -22.63 -29.29 11.40
C THR A 654 -23.65 -29.68 12.48
N PRO A 655 -24.64 -28.83 12.82
CA PRO A 655 -25.77 -29.28 13.61
C PRO A 655 -26.64 -30.19 12.74
N LEU A 656 -26.82 -31.43 13.18
CA LEU A 656 -27.87 -32.33 12.69
C LEU A 656 -29.24 -31.69 12.99
N VAL A 657 -29.85 -31.06 11.99
CA VAL A 657 -31.30 -30.80 11.98
C VAL A 657 -31.94 -31.91 11.16
N THR A 658 -32.39 -32.97 11.84
CA THR A 658 -33.29 -33.98 11.28
C THR A 658 -34.47 -34.19 12.21
N GLY A 659 -35.69 -34.04 11.66
CA GLY A 659 -36.99 -34.29 12.29
C GLY A 659 -37.49 -33.16 13.19
N VAL A 660 -38.58 -32.44 12.92
CA VAL A 660 -39.94 -32.97 12.66
C VAL A 660 -40.67 -32.07 11.66
N MET A 661 -40.88 -32.57 10.44
CA MET A 661 -41.91 -32.05 9.53
C MET A 661 -43.26 -32.56 10.02
N LYS A 662 -44.08 -31.70 10.63
CA LYS A 662 -45.52 -31.95 10.77
C LYS A 662 -46.17 -31.67 9.42
N LYS A 663 -46.80 -32.73 8.87
CA LYS A 663 -47.67 -32.71 7.70
C LYS A 663 -48.73 -31.60 7.81
N PHE A 664 -48.86 -30.78 6.77
CA PHE A 664 -50.12 -30.12 6.44
C PHE A 664 -50.62 -30.76 5.15
N ASP A 665 -51.67 -31.56 5.28
CA ASP A 665 -52.47 -32.07 4.17
C ASP A 665 -53.63 -31.10 3.92
N SER A 666 -53.96 -30.96 2.64
CA SER A 666 -54.95 -30.06 2.06
C SER A 666 -56.35 -30.64 1.98
N GLY A 667 -57.37 -29.78 2.19
CA GLY A 667 -58.76 -29.90 1.70
C GLY A 667 -59.70 -30.71 2.61
N GLU A 668 -60.95 -30.36 2.88
CA GLU A 668 -61.90 -29.37 2.34
C GLU A 668 -63.15 -29.37 3.29
N PRO A 669 -64.34 -28.81 2.95
CA PRO A 669 -64.94 -27.61 3.56
C PRO A 669 -66.13 -27.87 4.52
N LEU A 670 -66.47 -26.90 5.38
CA LEU A 670 -67.82 -26.80 5.96
C LEU A 670 -68.32 -25.33 6.05
N CYS A 671 -69.19 -25.02 5.08
CA CYS A 671 -70.42 -24.22 5.16
C CYS A 671 -70.89 -23.74 6.55
N GLY A 672 -71.31 -22.46 6.60
CA GLY A 672 -72.60 -22.11 7.21
C GLY A 672 -72.60 -21.07 8.35
N THR A 673 -73.19 -19.90 8.07
CA THR A 673 -74.07 -19.07 8.95
C THR A 673 -73.49 -18.58 10.30
N VAL A 674 -73.48 -17.29 10.66
CA VAL A 674 -74.38 -16.14 10.45
C VAL A 674 -73.53 -14.87 10.46
#